data_AF-A0A8T6P3Y3-F1
#
_entry.id   AF-A0A8T6P3Y3-F1
#
_cell.length_a   1.000
_cell.length_b   1.000
_cell.length_c   1.000
_cell.angle_alpha   90.00
_cell.angle_beta   90.00
_cell.angle_gamma   90.00
#
_symmetry.space_group_name_H-M   'P 1'
#
loop_
_entity.id
_entity.type
_entity.pdbx_description
1 polymer ?
#
loop_
_entity_poly.entity_id
_entity_poly.type
_entity_poly.pdbx_seq_one_letter_code
_entity_poly.pdbx_strand_id
1 'polypeptide(L)'
;TWSLGLLLSILVLIYMITAPSRWLWEWVPLIDRVQFPWRLLGPASLCLAMLAGVGGSLLIERLRGQTQQLGLLAAISTVIIVYALPWLYGLYLPPQGTSSPADVLTFEQQTGWVGTTSATEYAPVWAQQFPNPDQLVGLYAQDAPIPRLQPNPAVTIEQAAWAGVTADVQLTASADTRLIFNWFFFPGWEAHLNDEPVDLVPTVPHGLLSIDVPEGDHRIQIRFGQTDIRRFATAVSLIGLAVLGAAWVFWPLPVETQSPGKLSDWGPWLSSFALLIVVGLVLFGLKALVIDNINSPLKRERFANGVEAALSMPIQADFDGQITLLGLESFPQRSRSGASIPLEIYWQLSDQTLRENLSTIYYLRDSEGNSILQDDSQHPGGFPTTNWLPGFYVEQRRTLELPPATPPGTYTLSVLVYSIGNQRSLPVFNAEGAPLGVELELAEIELRRGPRPQPRVLLGYPPEAEPLTEQVSLLASHFPNEQAEVGQPVTFELIWRAEERLESSYGFRVVYRTLEGALKGSSEQFPLTNGFPTNEWRRGDLWRGTHLSYVPGRLETGVYALSIQLVDEDGEPVGSAAPIGRMIVTTPQRVFDLSPEATAYGATWANQIDLIGYKLSTVRAPIGQSLDVFLYWQPEVEIRQNLKVFVHLIDENDQIVAQLDQIPAAGSRPTTGWAPGEVVGDGYRLYLPPETEPGPTRLRIGLYDAQTGERIPVSEAADFIILPPEITLTGPD
;
A
#
# COMPACT_ATOMS: atom_id res chain seq x y z
N THR A 1 -54.72 -7.27 3.71
CA THR A 1 -54.46 -6.11 2.83
C THR A 1 -53.15 -5.43 3.17
N TRP A 2 -52.87 -5.10 4.44
CA TRP A 2 -51.62 -4.44 4.87
C TRP A 2 -50.35 -5.29 4.67
N SER A 3 -50.40 -6.60 4.88
CA SER A 3 -49.25 -7.50 4.64
C SER A 3 -48.83 -7.54 3.16
N LEU A 4 -49.78 -7.44 2.24
CA LEU A 4 -49.46 -7.31 0.81
C LEU A 4 -48.77 -5.98 0.52
N GLY A 5 -49.21 -4.90 1.17
CA GLY A 5 -48.55 -3.60 1.10
C GLY A 5 -47.10 -3.67 1.58
N LEU A 6 -46.84 -4.29 2.74
CA LEU A 6 -45.48 -4.48 3.25
C LEU A 6 -44.60 -5.31 2.30
N LEU A 7 -45.14 -6.39 1.72
CA LEU A 7 -44.41 -7.22 0.76
C LEU A 7 -44.05 -6.43 -0.49
N LEU A 8 -44.99 -5.67 -1.05
CA LEU A 8 -44.75 -4.81 -2.20
C LEU A 8 -43.72 -3.73 -1.88
N SER A 9 -43.78 -3.11 -0.69
CA SER A 9 -42.77 -2.16 -0.23
C SER A 9 -41.38 -2.78 -0.21
N ILE A 10 -41.22 -3.99 0.34
CA ILE A 10 -39.93 -4.70 0.33
C ILE A 10 -39.44 -4.94 -1.10
N LEU A 11 -40.31 -5.45 -1.98
CA LEU A 11 -39.93 -5.74 -3.37
C LEU A 11 -39.49 -4.48 -4.11
N VAL A 12 -40.19 -3.35 -3.92
CA VAL A 12 -39.82 -2.06 -4.49
C VAL A 12 -38.49 -1.56 -3.91
N LEU A 13 -38.31 -1.61 -2.59
CA LEU A 13 -37.07 -1.17 -1.94
C LEU A 13 -35.87 -2.01 -2.35
N ILE A 14 -36.03 -3.33 -2.47
CA ILE A 14 -34.99 -4.23 -2.97
C ILE A 14 -34.70 -3.94 -4.44
N TYR A 15 -35.72 -3.77 -5.28
CA TYR A 15 -35.54 -3.40 -6.70
C TYR A 15 -34.71 -2.12 -6.84
N MET A 16 -35.01 -1.08 -6.04
CA MET A 16 -34.26 0.18 -6.02
C MET A 16 -32.79 0.03 -5.63
N ILE A 17 -32.36 -1.08 -5.01
CA ILE A 17 -30.96 -1.36 -4.69
C ILE A 17 -30.23 -1.98 -5.90
N THR A 18 -30.96 -2.55 -6.86
CA THR A 18 -30.40 -3.30 -7.98
C THR A 18 -30.11 -2.42 -9.21
N ALA A 19 -29.13 -2.82 -10.03
CA ALA A 19 -28.75 -2.10 -11.25
C ALA A 19 -29.92 -1.80 -12.22
N PRO A 20 -30.92 -2.68 -12.39
CA PRO A 20 -32.09 -2.38 -13.23
C PRO A 20 -32.91 -1.14 -12.83
N SER A 21 -32.84 -0.68 -11.58
CA SER A 21 -33.56 0.52 -11.11
C SER A 21 -32.86 1.83 -11.45
N ARG A 22 -31.64 1.80 -12.00
CA ARG A 22 -30.77 2.96 -12.26
C ARG A 22 -31.50 4.13 -12.95
N TRP A 23 -32.37 3.84 -13.90
CA TRP A 23 -33.13 4.86 -14.61
C TRP A 23 -34.03 5.71 -13.69
N LEU A 24 -34.59 5.14 -12.62
CA LEU A 24 -35.36 5.89 -11.61
C LEU A 24 -34.46 6.83 -10.82
N TRP A 25 -33.24 6.39 -10.52
CA TRP A 25 -32.25 7.19 -9.80
C TRP A 25 -31.78 8.39 -10.61
N GLU A 26 -31.64 8.22 -11.93
CA GLU A 26 -31.24 9.29 -12.85
C GLU A 26 -32.40 10.25 -13.16
N TRP A 27 -33.65 9.77 -13.08
CA TRP A 27 -34.81 10.56 -13.47
C TRP A 27 -35.44 11.36 -12.32
N VAL A 28 -35.41 10.85 -11.09
CA VAL A 28 -36.01 11.51 -9.92
C VAL A 28 -34.98 12.44 -9.26
N PRO A 29 -35.17 13.76 -9.26
CA PRO A 29 -34.23 14.69 -8.63
C PRO A 29 -34.06 14.40 -7.13
N LEU A 30 -32.85 14.61 -6.59
CA LEU A 30 -32.45 14.43 -5.19
C LEU A 30 -32.24 12.97 -4.73
N ILE A 31 -32.80 11.97 -5.42
CA ILE A 31 -32.57 10.57 -5.02
C ILE A 31 -31.13 10.14 -5.33
N ASP A 32 -30.53 10.71 -6.38
CA ASP A 32 -29.12 10.60 -6.75
C ASP A 32 -28.16 11.09 -5.66
N ARG A 33 -28.65 11.89 -4.70
CA ARG A 33 -27.89 12.37 -3.53
C ARG A 33 -27.87 11.38 -2.36
N VAL A 34 -28.67 10.31 -2.39
CA VAL A 34 -28.59 9.27 -1.36
C VAL A 34 -27.29 8.49 -1.55
N GLN A 35 -26.38 8.65 -0.59
CA GLN A 35 -25.09 7.97 -0.62
C GLN A 35 -25.31 6.45 -0.49
N PHE A 36 -25.16 5.74 -1.59
CA PHE A 36 -25.33 4.29 -1.75
C PHE A 36 -26.78 3.75 -1.73
N PRO A 37 -27.21 3.02 -2.78
CA PRO A 37 -28.57 2.45 -2.86
C PRO A 37 -28.93 1.51 -1.71
N TRP A 38 -27.96 0.78 -1.14
CA TRP A 38 -28.19 -0.19 -0.06
C TRP A 38 -28.72 0.44 1.25
N ARG A 39 -28.71 1.77 1.40
CA ARG A 39 -29.39 2.43 2.53
C ARG A 39 -30.89 2.13 2.60
N LEU A 40 -31.51 1.76 1.47
CA LEU A 40 -32.90 1.30 1.42
C LEU A 40 -33.14 -0.04 2.13
N LEU A 41 -32.09 -0.78 2.50
CA LEU A 41 -32.19 -1.97 3.34
C LEU A 41 -32.76 -1.66 4.72
N GLY A 42 -32.54 -0.47 5.28
CA GLY A 42 -33.10 -0.09 6.58
C GLY A 42 -34.64 -0.13 6.58
N PRO A 43 -35.31 0.68 5.73
CA PRO A 43 -36.76 0.60 5.55
C PRO A 43 -37.26 -0.79 5.14
N ALA A 44 -36.54 -1.51 4.26
CA ALA A 44 -36.92 -2.85 3.86
C ALA A 44 -36.89 -3.85 5.03
N SER A 45 -35.89 -3.72 5.91
CA SER A 45 -35.75 -4.54 7.12
C SER A 45 -36.88 -4.29 8.11
N LEU A 46 -37.34 -3.04 8.25
CA LEU A 46 -38.51 -2.72 9.08
C LEU A 46 -39.78 -3.39 8.53
N CYS A 47 -40.04 -3.28 7.23
CA CYS A 47 -41.18 -3.96 6.61
C CYS A 47 -41.09 -5.49 6.76
N LEU A 48 -39.88 -6.05 6.61
CA LEU A 48 -39.63 -7.48 6.77
C LEU A 48 -39.88 -7.94 8.21
N ALA A 49 -39.43 -7.16 9.20
CA ALA A 49 -39.66 -7.45 10.62
C ALA A 49 -41.17 -7.47 10.95
N MET A 50 -41.92 -6.50 10.43
CA MET A 50 -43.39 -6.48 10.57
C MET A 50 -44.05 -7.70 9.92
N LEU A 51 -43.63 -8.07 8.71
CA LEU A 51 -44.13 -9.27 8.03
C LEU A 51 -43.78 -10.57 8.76
N ALA A 52 -42.57 -10.67 9.31
CA ALA A 52 -42.14 -11.80 10.11
C ALA A 52 -43.00 -11.92 11.38
N GLY A 53 -43.32 -10.79 12.04
CA GLY A 53 -44.24 -10.74 13.17
C GLY A 53 -45.64 -11.26 12.82
N VAL A 54 -46.20 -10.81 11.68
CA VAL A 54 -47.49 -11.29 11.18
C VAL A 54 -47.44 -12.79 10.82
N GLY A 55 -46.37 -13.25 10.18
CA GLY A 55 -46.18 -14.66 9.87
C GLY A 55 -46.14 -15.51 11.15
N GLY A 56 -45.39 -15.04 12.15
CA GLY A 56 -45.33 -15.65 13.48
C GLY A 56 -46.68 -15.71 14.17
N SER A 57 -47.47 -14.64 14.14
CA SER A 57 -48.81 -14.63 14.75
C SER A 57 -49.75 -15.62 14.08
N LEU A 58 -49.76 -15.69 12.74
CA LEU A 58 -50.58 -16.64 12.00
C LEU A 58 -50.18 -18.11 12.26
N LEU A 59 -48.88 -18.38 12.41
CA LEU A 59 -48.37 -19.70 12.79
C LEU A 59 -48.84 -20.10 14.20
N ILE A 60 -48.79 -19.16 15.15
CA ILE A 60 -49.27 -19.37 16.53
C ILE A 60 -50.77 -19.64 16.55
N GLU A 61 -51.57 -18.90 15.78
CA GLU A 61 -53.03 -19.07 15.69
C GLU A 61 -53.43 -20.45 15.13
N ARG A 62 -52.60 -21.07 14.29
CA ARG A 62 -52.86 -22.42 13.77
C ARG A 62 -52.66 -23.52 14.81
N LEU A 63 -51.96 -23.24 15.90
CA LEU A 63 -51.69 -24.19 16.97
C LEU A 63 -52.84 -24.15 17.99
N ARG A 64 -53.42 -25.31 18.30
CA ARG A 64 -54.57 -25.42 19.21
C ARG A 64 -54.19 -25.53 20.69
N GLY A 65 -52.95 -25.93 20.97
CA GLY A 65 -52.45 -26.12 22.34
C GLY A 65 -51.57 -24.97 22.80
N GLN A 66 -51.84 -24.45 23.99
CA GLN A 66 -51.04 -23.39 24.62
C GLN A 66 -49.55 -23.77 24.73
N THR A 67 -49.25 -25.04 25.02
CA THR A 67 -47.88 -25.58 25.06
C THR A 67 -47.19 -25.55 23.70
N GLN A 68 -47.91 -25.79 22.62
CA GLN A 68 -47.37 -25.73 21.26
C GLN A 68 -47.08 -24.28 20.85
N GLN A 69 -47.98 -23.36 21.19
CA GLN A 69 -47.79 -21.93 20.96
C GLN A 69 -46.58 -21.38 21.72
N LEU A 70 -46.46 -21.74 23.01
CA LEU A 70 -45.30 -21.42 23.85
C LEU A 70 -44.01 -22.02 23.31
N GLY A 71 -44.05 -23.27 22.85
CA GLY A 71 -42.91 -23.94 22.22
C GLY A 71 -42.44 -23.23 20.95
N LEU A 72 -43.37 -22.78 20.11
CA LEU A 72 -43.05 -22.01 18.90
C LEU A 72 -42.46 -20.64 19.23
N LEU A 73 -43.03 -19.90 20.18
CA LEU A 73 -42.49 -18.63 20.65
C LEU A 73 -41.07 -18.80 21.20
N ALA A 74 -40.87 -19.79 22.07
CA ALA A 74 -39.54 -20.11 22.60
C ALA A 74 -38.55 -20.48 21.49
N ALA A 75 -38.97 -21.24 20.47
CA ALA A 75 -38.13 -21.60 19.33
C ALA A 75 -37.74 -20.36 18.51
N ILE A 76 -38.69 -19.47 18.18
CA ILE A 76 -38.42 -18.22 17.45
C ILE A 76 -37.44 -17.34 18.24
N SER A 77 -37.69 -17.13 19.53
CA SER A 77 -36.79 -16.35 20.40
C SER A 77 -35.41 -17.00 20.50
N THR A 78 -35.33 -18.33 20.60
CA THR A 78 -34.05 -19.05 20.63
C THR A 78 -33.27 -18.83 19.34
N VAL A 79 -33.91 -18.92 18.17
CA VAL A 79 -33.26 -18.66 16.88
C VAL A 79 -32.71 -17.23 16.80
N ILE A 80 -33.49 -16.23 17.24
CA ILE A 80 -33.06 -14.83 17.26
C ILE A 80 -31.84 -14.66 18.18
N ILE A 81 -31.87 -15.24 19.39
CA ILE A 81 -30.76 -15.15 20.35
C ILE A 81 -29.53 -15.85 19.81
N VAL A 82 -29.66 -17.08 19.28
CA VAL A 82 -28.55 -17.84 18.70
C VAL A 82 -27.93 -17.11 17.51
N TYR A 83 -28.74 -16.47 16.66
CA TYR A 83 -28.25 -15.61 15.58
C TYR A 83 -27.49 -14.38 16.10
N ALA A 84 -27.90 -13.81 17.23
CA ALA A 84 -27.23 -12.66 17.85
C ALA A 84 -25.95 -13.03 18.60
N LEU A 85 -25.76 -14.28 19.04
CA LEU A 85 -24.62 -14.70 19.86
C LEU A 85 -23.24 -14.37 19.25
N PRO A 86 -22.95 -14.64 17.97
CA PRO A 86 -21.64 -14.32 17.37
C PRO A 86 -21.30 -12.83 17.42
N TRP A 87 -22.30 -11.95 17.35
CA TRP A 87 -22.12 -10.50 17.40
C TRP A 87 -21.65 -10.00 18.77
N LEU A 88 -21.79 -10.80 19.83
CA LEU A 88 -21.29 -10.49 21.17
C LEU A 88 -19.77 -10.70 21.31
N TYR A 89 -19.14 -11.41 20.36
CA TYR A 89 -17.69 -11.64 20.33
C TYR A 89 -16.96 -10.70 19.36
N GLY A 90 -17.58 -9.56 19.01
CA GLY A 90 -16.95 -8.54 18.19
C GLY A 90 -15.69 -7.97 18.85
N LEU A 91 -14.74 -7.53 18.02
CA LEU A 91 -13.50 -6.88 18.47
C LEU A 91 -13.86 -5.59 19.23
N TYR A 92 -13.63 -5.56 20.55
CA TYR A 92 -13.71 -4.33 21.33
C TYR A 92 -12.39 -3.56 21.15
N LEU A 93 -12.44 -2.52 20.32
CA LEU A 93 -11.35 -1.56 20.25
C LEU A 93 -11.58 -0.51 21.34
N PRO A 94 -10.66 -0.33 22.30
CA PRO A 94 -10.77 0.74 23.29
C PRO A 94 -10.91 2.09 22.56
N PRO A 95 -11.74 3.01 23.06
CA PRO A 95 -11.86 4.34 22.46
C PRO A 95 -10.48 5.00 22.36
N GLN A 96 -10.08 5.37 21.14
CA GLN A 96 -8.84 6.08 20.84
C GLN A 96 -8.97 7.54 21.30
N GLY A 97 -8.81 7.79 22.60
CA GLY A 97 -8.86 9.14 23.18
C GLY A 97 -10.14 9.93 22.86
N THR A 98 -10.16 11.22 23.23
CA THR A 98 -11.16 12.18 22.74
C THR A 98 -10.51 13.00 21.63
N SER A 99 -11.01 12.87 20.40
CA SER A 99 -10.52 13.70 19.29
C SER A 99 -10.84 15.17 19.55
N SER A 100 -9.81 16.01 19.56
CA SER A 100 -9.93 17.46 19.59
C SER A 100 -10.23 18.01 18.18
N PRO A 101 -10.77 19.22 18.05
CA PRO A 101 -10.88 19.90 16.74
C PRO A 101 -9.53 20.01 16.01
N ALA A 102 -8.42 20.13 16.74
CA ALA A 102 -7.07 20.15 16.18
C ALA A 102 -6.68 18.78 15.58
N ASP A 103 -7.10 17.67 16.18
CA ASP A 103 -6.87 16.33 15.63
C ASP A 103 -7.63 16.12 14.32
N VAL A 104 -8.87 16.64 14.23
CA VAL A 104 -9.66 16.61 13.00
C VAL A 104 -8.96 17.42 11.89
N LEU A 105 -8.49 18.64 12.18
CA LEU A 105 -7.73 19.44 11.21
C LEU A 105 -6.45 18.76 10.75
N THR A 106 -5.73 18.14 11.69
CA THR A 106 -4.50 17.39 11.38
C THR A 106 -4.81 16.23 10.45
N PHE A 107 -5.89 15.48 10.72
CA PHE A 107 -6.38 14.41 9.86
C PHE A 107 -6.76 14.93 8.46
N GLU A 108 -7.49 16.04 8.37
CA GLU A 108 -7.87 16.65 7.09
C GLU A 108 -6.64 17.06 6.27
N GLN A 109 -5.63 17.67 6.90
CA GLN A 109 -4.38 18.06 6.24
C GLN A 109 -3.56 16.85 5.77
N GLN A 110 -3.50 15.79 6.56
CA GLN A 110 -2.73 14.58 6.22
C GLN A 110 -3.40 13.76 5.10
N THR A 111 -4.72 13.70 5.10
CA THR A 111 -5.46 12.79 4.20
C THR A 111 -6.04 13.51 2.98
N GLY A 112 -6.21 14.83 3.04
CA GLY A 112 -6.94 15.62 2.04
C GLY A 112 -8.46 15.47 2.11
N TRP A 113 -8.98 14.73 3.08
CA TRP A 113 -10.43 14.62 3.33
C TRP A 113 -10.87 15.87 4.08
N VAL A 114 -12.03 16.43 3.73
CA VAL A 114 -12.53 17.68 4.34
C VAL A 114 -13.74 17.38 5.21
N GLY A 115 -13.70 17.82 6.47
CA GLY A 115 -14.70 17.52 7.48
C GLY A 115 -14.66 16.08 7.99
N THR A 116 -15.73 15.67 8.67
CA THR A 116 -16.03 14.26 8.98
C THR A 116 -16.68 13.52 7.81
N THR A 117 -16.49 14.02 6.58
CA THR A 117 -17.20 13.60 5.36
C THR A 117 -16.21 13.22 4.26
N SER A 118 -16.73 12.71 3.13
CA SER A 118 -15.88 12.11 2.11
C SER A 118 -15.19 13.11 1.17
N ALA A 119 -15.76 14.29 0.96
CA ALA A 119 -15.19 15.35 0.14
C ALA A 119 -15.90 16.71 0.41
N THR A 120 -16.35 17.37 -0.66
CA THR A 120 -16.94 18.72 -0.66
C THR A 120 -18.47 18.70 -0.74
N GLU A 121 -19.12 17.57 -0.42
CA GLU A 121 -20.54 17.35 -0.68
C GLU A 121 -21.47 18.33 0.07
N TYR A 122 -20.96 18.95 1.14
CA TYR A 122 -21.67 19.93 1.94
C TYR A 122 -21.19 21.38 1.72
N ALA A 123 -20.35 21.63 0.72
CA ALA A 123 -19.97 23.00 0.37
C ALA A 123 -21.15 23.77 -0.24
N PRO A 124 -21.33 25.07 0.07
CA PRO A 124 -22.36 25.85 -0.59
C PRO A 124 -22.01 26.09 -2.06
N VAL A 125 -23.01 26.31 -2.91
CA VAL A 125 -22.82 26.56 -4.35
C VAL A 125 -21.95 27.78 -4.67
N TRP A 126 -21.78 28.69 -3.71
CA TRP A 126 -20.94 29.88 -3.84
C TRP A 126 -19.46 29.62 -3.51
N ALA A 127 -19.11 28.51 -2.87
CA ALA A 127 -17.74 28.13 -2.55
C ALA A 127 -17.09 27.42 -3.75
N GLN A 128 -16.65 28.20 -4.73
CA GLN A 128 -15.94 27.72 -5.92
C GLN A 128 -14.49 27.34 -5.58
N GLN A 129 -13.93 27.98 -4.56
CA GLN A 129 -12.60 27.70 -4.01
C GLN A 129 -12.69 27.70 -2.48
N PHE A 130 -12.04 26.76 -1.80
CA PHE A 130 -12.00 26.75 -0.35
C PHE A 130 -11.05 27.81 0.18
N PRO A 131 -11.39 28.52 1.28
CA PRO A 131 -10.47 29.44 1.93
C PRO A 131 -9.26 28.67 2.48
N ASN A 132 -8.12 29.37 2.63
CA ASN A 132 -6.91 28.76 3.18
C ASN A 132 -7.15 28.28 4.62
N PRO A 133 -7.06 26.96 4.91
CA PRO A 133 -7.31 26.41 6.24
C PRO A 133 -6.32 26.90 7.30
N ASP A 134 -5.09 27.23 6.93
CA ASP A 134 -4.01 27.62 7.85
C ASP A 134 -4.37 28.84 8.72
N GLN A 135 -5.30 29.68 8.25
CA GLN A 135 -5.76 30.87 8.97
C GLN A 135 -6.43 30.54 10.31
N LEU A 136 -7.03 29.34 10.45
CA LEU A 136 -7.76 28.95 11.65
C LEU A 136 -7.05 27.86 12.47
N VAL A 137 -6.07 27.15 11.90
CA VAL A 137 -5.39 26.01 12.55
C VAL A 137 -4.87 26.38 13.94
N GLY A 138 -4.16 27.52 14.04
CA GLY A 138 -3.61 27.99 15.32
C GLY A 138 -4.67 28.38 16.35
N LEU A 139 -5.90 28.71 15.93
CA LEU A 139 -7.01 29.06 16.82
C LEU A 139 -7.75 27.81 17.33
N TYR A 140 -7.90 26.79 16.49
CA TYR A 140 -8.52 25.52 16.90
C TYR A 140 -7.69 24.76 17.95
N ALA A 141 -6.40 25.04 18.05
CA ALA A 141 -5.52 24.47 19.08
C ALA A 141 -5.70 25.07 20.49
N GLN A 142 -6.44 26.17 20.64
CA GLN A 142 -6.48 26.95 21.89
C GLN A 142 -7.67 26.61 22.82
N ASP A 143 -8.50 25.63 22.46
CA ASP A 143 -9.70 25.19 23.20
C ASP A 143 -10.60 26.37 23.68
N ALA A 144 -10.74 27.39 22.81
CA ALA A 144 -11.48 28.62 23.05
C ALA A 144 -12.46 28.92 21.88
N PRO A 145 -13.54 29.69 22.11
CA PRO A 145 -14.43 30.13 21.03
C PRO A 145 -13.66 30.88 19.95
N ILE A 146 -13.73 30.39 18.71
CA ILE A 146 -12.95 30.92 17.59
C ILE A 146 -13.60 32.19 17.05
N PRO A 147 -12.87 33.32 17.00
CA PRO A 147 -13.34 34.52 16.33
C PRO A 147 -13.68 34.21 14.87
N ARG A 148 -14.90 34.57 14.46
CA ARG A 148 -15.37 34.29 13.10
C ARG A 148 -15.14 35.45 12.15
N LEU A 149 -14.99 36.67 12.63
CA LEU A 149 -14.66 37.82 11.78
C LEU A 149 -13.19 37.79 11.34
N GLN A 150 -12.95 37.91 10.04
CA GLN A 150 -11.59 38.04 9.49
C GLN A 150 -10.98 39.39 9.91
N PRO A 151 -9.65 39.46 10.13
CA PRO A 151 -8.98 40.71 10.44
C PRO A 151 -9.24 41.78 9.36
N ASN A 152 -9.68 42.97 9.79
CA ASN A 152 -9.91 44.11 8.92
C ASN A 152 -9.30 45.37 9.55
N PRO A 153 -8.34 46.06 8.89
CA PRO A 153 -7.63 47.20 9.48
C PRO A 153 -8.51 48.43 9.70
N ALA A 154 -9.67 48.51 9.04
CA ALA A 154 -10.63 49.60 9.22
C ALA A 154 -11.54 49.38 10.44
N VAL A 155 -11.38 48.29 11.19
CA VAL A 155 -12.33 47.87 12.24
C VAL A 155 -11.58 47.59 13.54
N THR A 156 -12.06 48.21 14.62
CA THR A 156 -11.63 47.90 15.98
C THR A 156 -12.77 47.20 16.70
N ILE A 157 -12.54 45.97 17.18
CA ILE A 157 -13.55 45.21 17.94
C ILE A 157 -13.44 45.60 19.42
N GLU A 158 -14.54 46.09 19.99
CA GLU A 158 -14.62 46.46 21.40
C GLU A 158 -15.02 45.25 22.25
N GLN A 159 -16.04 44.52 21.79
CA GLN A 159 -16.54 43.32 22.46
C GLN A 159 -17.06 42.33 21.43
N ALA A 160 -16.79 41.04 21.61
CA ALA A 160 -17.36 40.01 20.76
C ALA A 160 -17.70 38.74 21.56
N ALA A 161 -18.87 38.17 21.26
CA ALA A 161 -19.31 36.88 21.75
C ALA A 161 -19.52 35.94 20.55
N TRP A 162 -18.78 34.83 20.51
CA TRP A 162 -18.80 33.87 19.42
C TRP A 162 -19.41 32.53 19.89
N ALA A 163 -20.30 31.96 19.08
CA ALA A 163 -20.74 30.57 19.21
C ALA A 163 -20.68 29.86 17.83
N GLY A 164 -21.05 28.59 17.77
CA GLY A 164 -20.96 27.81 16.53
C GLY A 164 -21.76 28.39 15.36
N VAL A 165 -22.95 28.94 15.64
CA VAL A 165 -23.89 29.47 14.63
C VAL A 165 -24.47 30.85 15.00
N THR A 166 -23.87 31.55 15.96
CA THR A 166 -24.28 32.91 16.36
C THR A 166 -23.08 33.78 16.69
N ALA A 167 -23.20 35.08 16.48
CA ALA A 167 -22.24 36.09 16.92
C ALA A 167 -22.96 37.37 17.39
N ASP A 168 -22.39 38.02 18.40
CA ASP A 168 -22.75 39.39 18.82
C ASP A 168 -21.45 40.18 18.94
N VAL A 169 -21.25 41.18 18.09
CA VAL A 169 -19.99 41.91 17.92
C VAL A 169 -20.25 43.41 18.01
N GLN A 170 -19.61 44.08 18.96
CA GLN A 170 -19.53 45.53 19.05
C GLN A 170 -18.19 45.98 18.49
N LEU A 171 -18.23 46.90 17.53
CA LEU A 171 -17.06 47.36 16.81
C LEU A 171 -17.20 48.83 16.37
N THR A 172 -16.06 49.47 16.12
CA THR A 172 -15.96 50.77 15.47
C THR A 172 -15.31 50.59 14.10
N ALA A 173 -15.98 51.05 13.05
CA ALA A 173 -15.47 51.09 11.69
C ALA A 173 -14.99 52.51 11.34
N SER A 174 -13.73 52.66 10.92
CA SER A 174 -13.12 53.96 10.58
C SER A 174 -13.41 54.44 9.15
N ALA A 175 -14.09 53.62 8.35
CA ALA A 175 -14.55 53.91 6.99
C ALA A 175 -15.59 52.87 6.58
N ASP A 176 -16.40 53.17 5.57
CA ASP A 176 -17.28 52.19 4.92
C ASP A 176 -16.47 50.95 4.48
N THR A 177 -16.85 49.78 4.98
CA THR A 177 -16.07 48.56 4.79
C THR A 177 -16.94 47.31 4.71
N ARG A 178 -16.40 46.26 4.08
CA ARG A 178 -17.03 44.95 4.04
C ARG A 178 -16.37 44.03 5.06
N LEU A 179 -17.18 43.51 5.97
CA LEU A 179 -16.77 42.51 6.95
C LEU A 179 -16.98 41.11 6.38
N ILE A 180 -15.99 40.23 6.52
CA ILE A 180 -16.04 38.85 6.05
C ILE A 180 -15.93 37.92 7.26
N PHE A 181 -16.87 36.98 7.37
CA PHE A 181 -16.91 36.01 8.44
C PHE A 181 -16.51 34.62 7.92
N ASN A 182 -15.71 33.89 8.69
CA ASN A 182 -15.27 32.51 8.47
C ASN A 182 -16.40 31.49 8.72
N TRP A 183 -17.56 31.78 8.14
CA TRP A 183 -18.69 30.90 7.97
C TRP A 183 -19.03 30.83 6.49
N PHE A 184 -19.24 29.63 5.98
CA PHE A 184 -19.85 29.46 4.67
C PHE A 184 -21.27 30.02 4.67
N PHE A 185 -21.61 30.72 3.58
CA PHE A 185 -22.94 31.24 3.38
C PHE A 185 -23.90 30.13 2.96
N PHE A 186 -24.94 29.95 3.76
CA PHE A 186 -26.11 29.13 3.45
C PHE A 186 -27.41 29.95 3.60
N PRO A 187 -28.47 29.61 2.84
CA PRO A 187 -29.78 30.16 3.11
C PRO A 187 -30.19 29.89 4.56
N GLY A 188 -30.60 30.95 5.27
CA GLY A 188 -31.01 30.89 6.67
C GLY A 188 -30.14 31.71 7.62
N TRP A 189 -28.97 32.20 7.20
CA TRP A 189 -28.28 33.22 7.98
C TRP A 189 -29.10 34.52 8.01
N GLU A 190 -29.16 35.14 9.19
CA GLU A 190 -29.81 36.42 9.45
C GLU A 190 -28.83 37.30 10.21
N ALA A 191 -28.76 38.59 9.84
CA ALA A 191 -27.95 39.57 10.55
C ALA A 191 -28.72 40.86 10.83
N HIS A 192 -28.42 41.48 11.96
CA HIS A 192 -28.89 42.81 12.32
C HIS A 192 -27.68 43.73 12.59
N LEU A 193 -27.73 44.94 12.05
CA LEU A 193 -26.80 46.03 12.29
C LEU A 193 -27.54 47.10 13.09
N ASN A 194 -27.12 47.35 14.35
CA ASN A 194 -27.80 48.28 15.26
C ASN A 194 -29.31 48.00 15.39
N ASP A 195 -29.67 46.72 15.58
CA ASP A 195 -31.04 46.18 15.67
C ASP A 195 -31.87 46.28 14.37
N GLU A 196 -31.33 46.82 13.27
CA GLU A 196 -31.97 46.82 11.95
C GLU A 196 -31.48 45.64 11.09
N PRO A 197 -32.37 44.93 10.36
CA PRO A 197 -31.97 43.81 9.52
C PRO A 197 -31.08 44.27 8.36
N VAL A 198 -30.01 43.54 8.10
CA VAL A 198 -29.06 43.80 7.00
C VAL A 198 -28.94 42.60 6.07
N ASP A 199 -28.79 42.86 4.77
CA ASP A 199 -28.60 41.82 3.77
C ASP A 199 -27.21 41.20 3.90
N LEU A 200 -27.18 39.87 3.78
CA LEU A 200 -25.97 39.06 3.79
C LEU A 200 -25.60 38.64 2.37
N VAL A 201 -24.35 38.85 1.98
CA VAL A 201 -23.87 38.52 0.64
C VAL A 201 -22.77 37.46 0.72
N PRO A 202 -22.81 36.38 -0.10
CA PRO A 202 -21.71 35.44 -0.20
C PRO A 202 -20.51 36.07 -0.93
N THR A 203 -19.31 35.86 -0.42
CA THR A 203 -18.08 36.26 -1.12
C THR A 203 -17.81 35.35 -2.32
N VAL A 204 -17.10 35.89 -3.31
CA VAL A 204 -16.60 35.13 -4.47
C VAL A 204 -15.07 35.20 -4.45
N PRO A 205 -14.33 34.09 -4.64
CA PRO A 205 -14.80 32.73 -4.97
C PRO A 205 -15.11 31.84 -3.75
N HIS A 206 -14.92 32.34 -2.52
CA HIS A 206 -14.88 31.48 -1.33
C HIS A 206 -16.25 31.15 -0.71
N GLY A 207 -17.33 31.81 -1.11
CA GLY A 207 -18.67 31.54 -0.58
C GLY A 207 -18.83 31.84 0.91
N LEU A 208 -18.02 32.73 1.47
CA LEU A 208 -18.08 33.12 2.89
C LEU A 208 -19.15 34.17 3.13
N LEU A 209 -19.68 34.24 4.35
CA LEU A 209 -20.67 35.24 4.77
C LEU A 209 -20.02 36.62 4.87
N SER A 210 -20.63 37.64 4.28
CA SER A 210 -20.15 39.03 4.38
C SER A 210 -21.28 40.04 4.59
N ILE A 211 -20.93 41.16 5.22
CA ILE A 211 -21.81 42.29 5.59
C ILE A 211 -21.11 43.60 5.25
N ASP A 212 -21.81 44.52 4.59
CA ASP A 212 -21.34 45.89 4.41
C ASP A 212 -21.71 46.74 5.64
N VAL A 213 -20.73 47.45 6.19
CA VAL A 213 -20.87 48.25 7.43
C VAL A 213 -20.36 49.67 7.15
N PRO A 214 -21.14 50.71 7.42
CA PRO A 214 -20.71 52.10 7.22
C PRO A 214 -19.68 52.54 8.27
N GLU A 215 -19.07 53.70 8.06
CA GLU A 215 -18.23 54.35 9.08
C GLU A 215 -19.03 54.65 10.36
N GLY A 216 -18.48 54.29 11.53
CA GLY A 216 -19.08 54.58 12.84
C GLY A 216 -19.04 53.40 13.83
N ASP A 217 -19.74 53.58 14.95
CA ASP A 217 -19.90 52.55 15.99
C ASP A 217 -21.12 51.67 15.69
N HIS A 218 -20.91 50.36 15.71
CA HIS A 218 -21.89 49.37 15.31
C HIS A 218 -21.93 48.15 16.22
N ARG A 219 -23.14 47.64 16.43
CA ARG A 219 -23.40 46.31 16.98
C ARG A 219 -23.95 45.40 15.88
N ILE A 220 -23.28 44.28 15.65
CA ILE A 220 -23.65 43.28 14.67
C ILE A 220 -24.08 42.01 15.38
N GLN A 221 -25.31 41.55 15.09
CA GLN A 221 -25.83 40.29 15.60
C GLN A 221 -26.12 39.35 14.45
N ILE A 222 -25.44 38.21 14.42
CA ILE A 222 -25.58 37.19 13.36
C ILE A 222 -26.10 35.91 13.99
N ARG A 223 -27.06 35.25 13.34
CA ARG A 223 -27.54 33.92 13.75
C ARG A 223 -27.97 33.09 12.54
N PHE A 224 -27.81 31.77 12.65
CA PHE A 224 -28.39 30.85 11.67
C PHE A 224 -29.83 30.48 12.07
N GLY A 225 -30.79 30.96 11.29
CA GLY A 225 -32.22 30.80 11.49
C GLY A 225 -32.88 29.72 10.62
N GLN A 226 -34.22 29.75 10.62
CA GLN A 226 -35.03 28.89 9.78
C GLN A 226 -35.34 29.57 8.45
N THR A 227 -35.03 28.89 7.35
CA THR A 227 -35.51 29.23 5.99
C THR A 227 -37.01 28.99 5.84
N ASP A 228 -37.65 29.65 4.87
CA ASP A 228 -39.07 29.43 4.56
C ASP A 228 -39.40 27.98 4.21
N ILE A 229 -38.51 27.29 3.49
CA ILE A 229 -38.70 25.87 3.15
C ILE A 229 -38.69 24.97 4.40
N ARG A 230 -37.78 25.23 5.37
CA ARG A 230 -37.75 24.53 6.66
C ARG A 230 -39.00 24.81 7.49
N ARG A 231 -39.48 26.06 7.50
CA ARG A 231 -40.74 26.44 8.19
C ARG A 231 -41.93 25.70 7.59
N PHE A 232 -42.03 25.69 6.26
CA PHE A 232 -43.08 24.97 5.54
C PHE A 232 -43.02 23.46 5.79
N ALA A 233 -41.84 22.84 5.68
CA ALA A 233 -41.65 21.41 5.94
C ALA A 233 -41.99 21.04 7.40
N THR A 234 -41.64 21.90 8.35
CA THR A 234 -42.02 21.75 9.77
C THR A 234 -43.53 21.81 9.93
N ALA A 235 -44.20 22.79 9.29
CA ALA A 235 -45.66 22.91 9.34
C ALA A 235 -46.34 21.68 8.72
N VAL A 236 -45.90 21.21 7.55
CA VAL A 236 -46.41 19.98 6.92
C VAL A 236 -46.23 18.77 7.84
N SER A 237 -45.08 18.66 8.52
CA SER A 237 -44.82 17.56 9.47
C SER A 237 -45.74 17.62 10.68
N LEU A 238 -45.93 18.81 11.26
CA LEU A 238 -46.85 19.02 12.40
C LEU A 238 -48.31 18.77 12.01
N ILE A 239 -48.73 19.20 10.82
CA ILE A 239 -50.05 18.89 10.26
C ILE A 239 -50.19 17.38 10.06
N GLY A 240 -49.18 16.72 9.50
CA GLY A 240 -49.17 15.27 9.33
C GLY A 240 -49.33 14.52 10.66
N LEU A 241 -48.59 14.94 11.69
CA LEU A 241 -48.73 14.40 13.05
C LEU A 241 -50.12 14.66 13.64
N ALA A 242 -50.66 15.87 13.45
CA ALA A 242 -52.00 16.20 13.90
C ALA A 242 -53.07 15.38 13.18
N VAL A 243 -52.91 15.12 11.86
CA VAL A 243 -53.79 14.25 11.08
C VAL A 243 -53.69 12.81 11.56
N LEU A 244 -52.49 12.29 11.81
CA LEU A 244 -52.32 10.94 12.38
C LEU A 244 -52.95 10.82 13.76
N GLY A 245 -52.75 11.82 14.63
CA GLY A 245 -53.38 11.88 15.94
C GLY A 245 -54.90 11.99 15.86
N ALA A 246 -55.42 12.81 14.95
CA ALA A 246 -56.85 12.96 14.70
C ALA A 246 -57.46 11.67 14.11
N ALA A 247 -56.78 11.02 13.17
CA ALA A 247 -57.19 9.71 12.66
C ALA A 247 -57.21 8.68 13.80
N TRP A 248 -56.23 8.69 14.69
CA TRP A 248 -56.19 7.80 15.85
C TRP A 248 -57.35 8.05 16.84
N VAL A 249 -57.77 9.30 17.03
CA VAL A 249 -58.85 9.67 17.96
C VAL A 249 -60.25 9.52 17.34
N PHE A 250 -60.44 10.01 16.12
CA PHE A 250 -61.75 10.15 15.47
C PHE A 250 -62.08 9.04 14.47
N TRP A 251 -61.09 8.27 14.07
CA TRP A 251 -61.28 7.03 13.32
C TRP A 251 -60.86 5.86 14.21
N PRO A 252 -61.58 5.60 15.32
CA PRO A 252 -61.33 4.39 16.08
C PRO A 252 -61.48 3.26 15.09
N LEU A 253 -60.36 2.60 14.78
CA LEU A 253 -60.41 1.32 14.10
C LEU A 253 -61.44 0.51 14.87
N PRO A 254 -62.37 -0.21 14.22
CA PRO A 254 -63.14 -1.23 14.89
C PRO A 254 -62.13 -2.27 15.38
N VAL A 255 -61.52 -1.99 16.53
CA VAL A 255 -60.88 -2.97 17.35
C VAL A 255 -62.08 -3.79 17.77
N GLU A 256 -62.22 -4.95 17.14
CA GLU A 256 -63.00 -6.02 17.71
C GLU A 256 -62.34 -6.27 19.07
N THR A 257 -62.84 -5.57 20.09
CA THR A 257 -62.36 -5.66 21.44
C THR A 257 -62.81 -7.03 21.92
N GLN A 258 -61.99 -8.05 21.63
CA GLN A 258 -61.74 -9.01 22.69
C GLN A 258 -61.31 -8.15 23.87
N SER A 259 -62.20 -8.02 24.86
CA SER A 259 -61.92 -7.24 26.06
C SER A 259 -60.53 -7.64 26.53
N PRO A 260 -59.58 -6.71 26.76
CA PRO A 260 -58.31 -7.09 27.35
C PRO A 260 -58.67 -7.87 28.61
N GLY A 261 -58.28 -9.15 28.64
CA GLY A 261 -58.57 -10.03 29.76
C GLY A 261 -58.22 -9.30 31.04
N LYS A 262 -59.04 -9.45 32.08
CA LYS A 262 -58.76 -8.83 33.39
C LYS A 262 -57.32 -9.17 33.77
N LEU A 263 -56.63 -8.37 34.59
CA LEU A 263 -55.27 -8.69 35.04
C LEU A 263 -55.12 -10.12 35.64
N SER A 264 -56.22 -10.76 36.05
CA SER A 264 -56.29 -12.18 36.43
C SER A 264 -56.14 -13.20 35.28
N ASP A 265 -56.38 -12.81 34.03
CA ASP A 265 -56.26 -13.62 32.81
C ASP A 265 -54.84 -13.59 32.23
N TRP A 266 -53.89 -12.92 32.91
CA TRP A 266 -52.47 -12.85 32.54
C TRP A 266 -51.68 -14.07 33.02
N GLY A 267 -52.28 -15.02 33.74
CA GLY A 267 -51.61 -16.26 34.17
C GLY A 267 -50.86 -16.99 33.04
N PRO A 268 -51.47 -17.19 31.86
CA PRO A 268 -50.81 -17.66 30.63
C PRO A 268 -49.64 -16.79 30.19
N TRP A 269 -49.78 -15.46 30.20
CA TRP A 269 -48.76 -14.52 29.73
C TRP A 269 -47.58 -14.41 30.70
N LEU A 270 -47.82 -14.43 32.01
CA LEU A 270 -46.79 -14.55 33.05
C LEU A 270 -46.01 -15.85 32.87
N SER A 271 -46.67 -16.96 32.51
CA SER A 271 -45.97 -18.21 32.18
C SER A 271 -45.18 -18.11 30.85
N SER A 272 -45.66 -17.35 29.85
CA SER A 272 -44.91 -17.06 28.63
C SER A 272 -43.67 -16.21 28.90
N PHE A 273 -43.81 -15.13 29.69
CA PHE A 273 -42.69 -14.29 30.11
C PHE A 273 -41.71 -15.08 30.97
N ALA A 274 -42.19 -15.91 31.90
CA ALA A 274 -41.35 -16.79 32.70
C ALA A 274 -40.60 -17.80 31.81
N LEU A 275 -41.26 -18.40 30.82
CA LEU A 275 -40.60 -19.30 29.87
C LEU A 275 -39.53 -18.57 29.06
N LEU A 276 -39.81 -17.36 28.56
CA LEU A 276 -38.83 -16.55 27.84
C LEU A 276 -37.65 -16.12 28.72
N ILE A 277 -37.91 -15.79 29.99
CA ILE A 277 -36.87 -15.52 30.98
C ILE A 277 -36.03 -16.77 31.23
N VAL A 278 -36.66 -17.93 31.40
CA VAL A 278 -35.97 -19.21 31.61
C VAL A 278 -35.14 -19.58 30.38
N VAL A 279 -35.69 -19.47 29.16
CA VAL A 279 -34.95 -19.68 27.91
C VAL A 279 -33.78 -18.71 27.81
N GLY A 280 -34.00 -17.43 28.12
CA GLY A 280 -32.94 -16.43 28.15
C GLY A 280 -31.84 -16.75 29.16
N LEU A 281 -32.20 -17.17 30.38
CA LEU A 281 -31.26 -17.59 31.42
C LEU A 281 -30.51 -18.88 31.05
N VAL A 282 -31.19 -19.84 30.43
CA VAL A 282 -30.57 -21.09 29.94
C VAL A 282 -29.61 -20.79 28.80
N LEU A 283 -29.97 -19.93 27.84
CA LEU A 283 -29.08 -19.52 26.75
C LEU A 283 -27.92 -18.67 27.27
N PHE A 284 -28.16 -17.80 28.25
CA PHE A 284 -27.10 -17.07 28.94
C PHE A 284 -26.17 -18.01 29.71
N GLY A 285 -26.70 -19.00 30.43
CA GLY A 285 -25.92 -20.02 31.12
C GLY A 285 -25.14 -20.90 30.15
N LEU A 286 -25.76 -21.33 29.05
CA LEU A 286 -25.10 -22.05 27.96
C LEU A 286 -23.96 -21.20 27.38
N LYS A 287 -24.19 -19.91 27.15
CA LYS A 287 -23.13 -18.99 26.72
C LYS A 287 -22.02 -18.91 27.78
N ALA A 288 -22.33 -18.43 28.98
CA ALA A 288 -21.36 -18.09 30.03
C ALA A 288 -20.60 -19.30 30.59
N LEU A 289 -21.26 -20.46 30.68
CA LEU A 289 -20.69 -21.67 31.29
C LEU A 289 -20.15 -22.66 30.26
N VAL A 290 -20.67 -22.68 29.03
CA VAL A 290 -20.26 -23.64 27.99
C VAL A 290 -19.55 -22.94 26.83
N ILE A 291 -20.25 -22.11 26.05
CA ILE A 291 -19.72 -21.51 24.81
C ILE A 291 -18.50 -20.62 25.10
N ASP A 292 -18.54 -19.83 26.18
CA ASP A 292 -17.43 -18.98 26.60
C ASP A 292 -16.21 -19.78 27.08
N ASN A 293 -16.34 -21.07 27.34
CA ASN A 293 -15.26 -21.93 27.83
C ASN A 293 -14.81 -22.99 26.81
N ILE A 294 -15.38 -23.00 25.59
CA ILE A 294 -14.99 -23.95 24.53
C ILE A 294 -14.79 -23.24 23.18
N ASN A 295 -13.91 -23.79 22.35
CA ASN A 295 -13.85 -23.44 20.93
C ASN A 295 -15.01 -24.12 20.18
N SER A 296 -15.82 -23.32 19.48
CA SER A 296 -16.97 -23.76 18.70
C SER A 296 -17.11 -22.93 17.42
N PRO A 297 -17.95 -23.33 16.44
CA PRO A 297 -18.25 -22.48 15.29
C PRO A 297 -18.84 -21.10 15.64
N LEU A 298 -19.36 -20.93 16.87
CA LEU A 298 -19.93 -19.67 17.37
C LEU A 298 -18.91 -18.78 18.09
N LYS A 299 -17.83 -19.37 18.63
CA LYS A 299 -16.74 -18.70 19.33
C LYS A 299 -15.44 -19.44 19.03
N ARG A 300 -14.58 -18.84 18.21
CA ARG A 300 -13.28 -19.42 17.86
C ARG A 300 -12.17 -18.51 18.36
N GLU A 301 -11.55 -18.90 19.47
CA GLU A 301 -10.36 -18.24 19.98
C GLU A 301 -9.16 -18.77 19.20
N ARG A 302 -8.88 -18.15 18.06
CA ARG A 302 -7.80 -18.60 17.16
C ARG A 302 -6.45 -18.59 17.87
N PHE A 303 -6.22 -17.67 18.81
CA PHE A 303 -4.91 -17.45 19.44
C PHE A 303 -4.89 -17.57 20.97
N ALA A 304 -5.88 -18.23 21.59
CA ALA A 304 -5.93 -18.38 23.05
C ALA A 304 -4.74 -19.16 23.66
N ASN A 305 -4.04 -19.97 22.84
CA ASN A 305 -2.85 -20.72 23.24
C ASN A 305 -1.55 -20.09 22.71
N GLY A 306 -1.57 -18.79 22.42
CA GLY A 306 -0.48 -18.08 21.74
C GLY A 306 -0.67 -18.04 20.23
N VAL A 307 0.02 -17.10 19.60
CA VAL A 307 -0.18 -16.77 18.18
C VAL A 307 0.27 -17.90 17.25
N GLU A 308 1.37 -18.57 17.59
CA GLU A 308 2.02 -19.59 16.76
C GLU A 308 1.17 -20.84 16.58
N ALA A 309 0.40 -21.24 17.61
CA ALA A 309 -0.35 -22.48 17.61
C ALA A 309 -1.49 -22.51 16.57
N ALA A 310 -1.81 -21.38 15.95
CA ALA A 310 -2.89 -21.23 14.98
C ALA A 310 -2.40 -21.00 13.55
N LEU A 311 -1.11 -20.75 13.34
CA LEU A 311 -0.52 -20.46 12.05
C LEU A 311 -0.03 -21.75 11.39
N SER A 312 -0.32 -21.93 10.10
CA SER A 312 0.19 -23.09 9.36
C SER A 312 1.69 -22.97 9.06
N MET A 313 2.19 -21.74 8.91
CA MET A 313 3.60 -21.42 8.71
C MET A 313 4.01 -20.29 9.66
N PRO A 314 4.41 -20.60 10.92
CA PRO A 314 4.92 -19.59 11.84
C PRO A 314 6.28 -19.07 11.35
N ILE A 315 6.52 -17.75 11.45
CA ILE A 315 7.74 -17.09 10.99
C ILE A 315 8.44 -16.31 12.11
N GLN A 316 7.70 -15.50 12.88
CA GLN A 316 8.23 -14.68 13.99
C GLN A 316 9.45 -13.82 13.59
N ALA A 317 9.25 -12.94 12.61
CA ALA A 317 10.28 -12.01 12.16
C ALA A 317 9.95 -10.58 12.59
N ASP A 318 10.89 -9.93 13.27
CA ASP A 318 10.76 -8.58 13.79
C ASP A 318 11.34 -7.56 12.81
N PHE A 319 10.59 -6.50 12.51
CA PHE A 319 11.02 -5.41 11.65
C PHE A 319 11.35 -4.19 12.51
N ASP A 320 12.64 -4.01 12.77
CA ASP A 320 13.23 -2.88 13.51
C ASP A 320 12.59 -2.61 14.90
N GLY A 321 12.09 -3.64 15.57
CA GLY A 321 11.37 -3.54 16.85
C GLY A 321 10.01 -2.85 16.77
N GLN A 322 9.47 -2.63 15.57
CA GLN A 322 8.24 -1.86 15.33
C GLN A 322 7.03 -2.76 15.11
N ILE A 323 7.15 -3.70 14.17
CA ILE A 323 6.12 -4.71 13.89
C ILE A 323 6.76 -6.08 13.74
N THR A 324 6.03 -7.11 14.16
CA THR A 324 6.44 -8.50 14.01
C THR A 324 5.53 -9.21 13.01
N LEU A 325 6.12 -9.87 12.01
CA LEU A 325 5.45 -10.83 11.18
C LEU A 325 5.33 -12.16 11.93
N LEU A 326 4.11 -12.50 12.31
CA LEU A 326 3.83 -13.71 13.08
C LEU A 326 3.92 -14.95 12.20
N GLY A 327 3.39 -14.87 10.97
CA GLY A 327 3.48 -15.93 9.96
C GLY A 327 2.29 -15.95 9.00
N LEU A 328 2.19 -17.05 8.25
CA LEU A 328 1.15 -17.28 7.25
C LEU A 328 0.13 -18.30 7.76
N GLU A 329 -1.16 -18.02 7.56
CA GLU A 329 -2.20 -19.03 7.78
C GLU A 329 -2.30 -19.98 6.60
N SER A 330 -2.28 -19.45 5.38
CA SER A 330 -2.37 -20.25 4.17
C SER A 330 -1.51 -19.66 3.07
N PHE A 331 -0.73 -20.54 2.43
CA PHE A 331 -0.02 -20.24 1.21
C PHE A 331 0.11 -21.52 0.38
N PRO A 332 -0.36 -21.54 -0.88
CA PRO A 332 -0.29 -22.74 -1.69
C PRO A 332 1.15 -23.03 -2.12
N GLN A 333 1.65 -24.23 -1.81
CA GLN A 333 2.96 -24.69 -2.31
C GLN A 333 2.98 -24.90 -3.84
N ARG A 334 1.81 -24.99 -4.47
CA ARG A 334 1.66 -25.20 -5.91
C ARG A 334 0.57 -24.32 -6.47
N SER A 335 0.85 -23.67 -7.59
CA SER A 335 -0.16 -22.92 -8.36
C SER A 335 0.04 -23.12 -9.86
N ARG A 336 -0.71 -22.37 -10.67
CA ARG A 336 -0.64 -22.41 -12.13
C ARG A 336 -0.30 -21.02 -12.66
N SER A 337 0.36 -20.98 -13.81
CA SER A 337 0.62 -19.73 -14.53
C SER A 337 -0.65 -18.89 -14.70
N GLY A 338 -0.55 -17.62 -14.34
CA GLY A 338 -1.60 -16.59 -14.37
C GLY A 338 -2.84 -16.88 -13.54
N ALA A 339 -2.72 -17.73 -12.51
CA ALA A 339 -3.73 -17.87 -11.46
C ALA A 339 -3.48 -16.83 -10.35
N SER A 340 -4.52 -16.54 -9.59
CA SER A 340 -4.39 -15.69 -8.40
C SER A 340 -3.98 -16.53 -7.19
N ILE A 341 -3.00 -16.08 -6.43
CA ILE A 341 -2.51 -16.76 -5.21
C ILE A 341 -3.07 -16.03 -3.99
N PRO A 342 -3.92 -16.68 -3.16
CA PRO A 342 -4.33 -16.10 -1.89
C PRO A 342 -3.16 -16.08 -0.92
N LEU A 343 -3.04 -14.98 -0.18
CA LEU A 343 -2.00 -14.75 0.81
C LEU A 343 -2.65 -14.20 2.09
N GLU A 344 -2.61 -14.99 3.16
CA GLU A 344 -3.20 -14.65 4.45
C GLU A 344 -2.09 -14.55 5.50
N ILE A 345 -1.83 -13.33 5.95
CA ILE A 345 -0.68 -12.94 6.76
C ILE A 345 -1.14 -12.35 8.08
N TYR A 346 -0.40 -12.65 9.14
CA TYR A 346 -0.63 -12.09 10.46
C TYR A 346 0.55 -11.26 10.92
N TRP A 347 0.24 -10.04 11.32
CA TRP A 347 1.18 -9.08 11.86
C TRP A 347 0.82 -8.74 13.29
N GLN A 348 1.78 -8.26 14.07
CA GLN A 348 1.55 -7.72 15.40
C GLN A 348 2.36 -6.45 15.58
N LEU A 349 1.78 -5.48 16.28
CA LEU A 349 2.52 -4.32 16.74
C LEU A 349 3.40 -4.73 17.92
N SER A 350 4.65 -4.30 17.91
CA SER A 350 5.54 -4.43 19.05
C SER A 350 5.01 -3.59 20.24
N ASP A 351 5.65 -3.67 21.41
CA ASP A 351 5.14 -3.10 22.67
C ASP A 351 4.94 -1.56 22.69
N GLN A 352 5.15 -0.86 21.56
CA GLN A 352 5.02 0.60 21.43
C GLN A 352 4.14 1.01 20.26
N THR A 353 3.39 2.11 20.45
CA THR A 353 2.63 2.78 19.38
C THR A 353 3.57 3.40 18.33
N LEU A 354 3.22 3.26 17.05
CA LEU A 354 4.00 3.85 15.96
C LEU A 354 3.66 5.33 15.75
N ARG A 355 4.67 6.12 15.36
CA ARG A 355 4.51 7.53 14.99
C ARG A 355 4.28 7.74 13.49
N GLU A 356 4.72 6.77 12.68
CA GLU A 356 4.63 6.80 11.23
C GLU A 356 3.94 5.55 10.72
N ASN A 357 3.31 5.68 9.55
CA ASN A 357 2.71 4.54 8.87
C ASN A 357 3.76 3.74 8.10
N LEU A 358 3.70 2.43 8.26
CA LEU A 358 4.51 1.47 7.54
C LEU A 358 3.72 0.93 6.34
N SER A 359 4.44 0.58 5.30
CA SER A 359 3.94 -0.07 4.09
C SER A 359 4.68 -1.37 3.85
N THR A 360 4.05 -2.26 3.09
CA THR A 360 4.61 -3.57 2.73
C THR A 360 4.67 -3.72 1.23
N ILE A 361 5.73 -4.36 0.74
CA ILE A 361 5.87 -4.79 -0.65
C ILE A 361 6.08 -6.29 -0.64
N TYR A 362 5.30 -7.01 -1.43
CA TYR A 362 5.48 -8.44 -1.65
C TYR A 362 6.11 -8.65 -3.02
N TYR A 363 7.21 -9.39 -3.08
CA TYR A 363 7.85 -9.79 -4.31
C TYR A 363 7.66 -11.29 -4.54
N LEU A 364 7.38 -11.66 -5.79
CA LEU A 364 7.56 -13.04 -6.23
C LEU A 364 8.75 -13.06 -7.19
N ARG A 365 9.83 -13.74 -6.79
CA ARG A 365 11.08 -13.79 -7.55
C ARG A 365 11.29 -15.17 -8.18
N ASP A 366 11.89 -15.19 -9.36
CA ASP A 366 12.36 -16.43 -9.98
C ASP A 366 13.67 -16.94 -9.33
N SER A 367 14.18 -18.07 -9.80
CA SER A 367 15.43 -18.67 -9.31
C SER A 367 16.67 -17.80 -9.51
N GLU A 368 16.60 -16.80 -10.39
CA GLU A 368 17.68 -15.84 -10.67
C GLU A 368 17.54 -14.56 -9.80
N GLY A 369 16.49 -14.49 -8.96
CA GLY A 369 16.19 -13.33 -8.11
C GLY A 369 15.42 -12.21 -8.82
N ASN A 370 15.03 -12.40 -10.09
CA ASN A 370 14.26 -11.39 -10.83
C ASN A 370 12.82 -11.37 -10.33
N SER A 371 12.33 -10.17 -10.01
CA SER A 371 10.92 -9.99 -9.64
C SER A 371 10.03 -10.18 -10.86
N ILE A 372 9.13 -11.16 -10.79
CA ILE A 372 8.07 -11.36 -11.79
C ILE A 372 6.75 -10.72 -11.36
N LEU A 373 6.57 -10.46 -10.06
CA LEU A 373 5.40 -9.81 -9.49
C LEU A 373 5.86 -8.93 -8.33
N GLN A 374 5.31 -7.72 -8.29
CA GLN A 374 5.38 -6.83 -7.14
C GLN A 374 3.95 -6.46 -6.74
N ASP A 375 3.61 -6.60 -5.47
CA ASP A 375 2.32 -6.25 -4.90
C ASP A 375 2.50 -5.35 -3.67
N ASP A 376 2.09 -4.08 -3.80
CA ASP A 376 2.30 -3.05 -2.79
C ASP A 376 1.05 -2.87 -1.91
N SER A 377 1.26 -2.68 -0.62
CA SER A 377 0.22 -2.34 0.35
C SER A 377 0.66 -1.19 1.23
N GLN A 378 0.02 -0.02 1.03
CA GLN A 378 0.29 1.19 1.80
C GLN A 378 0.01 1.01 3.30
N HIS A 379 -0.94 0.14 3.63
CA HIS A 379 -1.36 -0.14 4.99
C HIS A 379 -1.48 -1.66 5.17
N PRO A 380 -0.46 -2.33 5.75
CA PRO A 380 -0.61 -3.74 6.10
C PRO A 380 -1.83 -3.89 7.01
N GLY A 381 -2.60 -4.97 6.82
CA GLY A 381 -3.86 -5.16 7.54
C GLY A 381 -5.05 -4.29 7.10
N GLY A 382 -4.87 -3.39 6.12
CA GLY A 382 -5.94 -2.59 5.53
C GLY A 382 -6.27 -1.29 6.26
N PHE A 383 -5.51 -0.92 7.30
CA PHE A 383 -5.65 0.37 7.99
C PHE A 383 -4.29 0.87 8.54
N PRO A 384 -4.12 2.18 8.75
CA PRO A 384 -2.85 2.79 9.21
C PRO A 384 -2.21 2.05 10.38
N THR A 385 -0.91 1.76 10.29
CA THR A 385 -0.17 1.04 11.34
C THR A 385 -0.04 1.85 12.63
N THR A 386 -0.14 3.17 12.56
CA THR A 386 -0.23 4.05 13.75
C THR A 386 -1.47 3.77 14.60
N ASN A 387 -2.50 3.14 14.03
CA ASN A 387 -3.73 2.79 14.73
C ASN A 387 -3.72 1.36 15.29
N TRP A 388 -2.63 0.61 15.09
CA TRP A 388 -2.48 -0.72 15.66
C TRP A 388 -2.33 -0.62 17.19
N LEU A 389 -2.77 -1.65 17.89
CA LEU A 389 -2.72 -1.71 19.35
C LEU A 389 -1.70 -2.77 19.78
N PRO A 390 -0.78 -2.47 20.71
CA PRO A 390 0.12 -3.46 21.26
C PRO A 390 -0.66 -4.65 21.84
N GLY A 391 -0.14 -5.87 21.66
CA GLY A 391 -0.79 -7.10 22.12
C GLY A 391 -1.94 -7.60 21.23
N PHE A 392 -2.35 -6.86 20.20
CA PHE A 392 -3.28 -7.33 19.17
C PHE A 392 -2.53 -7.72 17.90
N TYR A 393 -3.04 -8.74 17.21
CA TYR A 393 -2.61 -9.10 15.87
C TYR A 393 -3.55 -8.47 14.83
N VAL A 394 -3.02 -8.31 13.62
CA VAL A 394 -3.75 -7.79 12.47
C VAL A 394 -3.66 -8.80 11.34
N GLU A 395 -4.82 -9.22 10.84
CA GLU A 395 -4.92 -10.10 9.67
C GLU A 395 -4.86 -9.25 8.39
N GLN A 396 -3.98 -9.63 7.47
CA GLN A 396 -3.91 -9.07 6.14
C GLN A 396 -4.22 -10.16 5.13
N ARG A 397 -5.27 -9.95 4.32
CA ARG A 397 -5.62 -10.80 3.18
C ARG A 397 -5.25 -10.10 1.89
N ARG A 398 -4.47 -10.78 1.06
CA ARG A 398 -4.07 -10.33 -0.27
C ARG A 398 -4.36 -11.42 -1.30
N THR A 399 -4.53 -10.99 -2.53
CA THR A 399 -4.61 -11.86 -3.69
C THR A 399 -3.51 -11.42 -4.64
N LEU A 400 -2.44 -12.21 -4.72
CA LEU A 400 -1.34 -11.97 -5.64
C LEU A 400 -1.75 -12.42 -7.04
N GLU A 401 -1.95 -11.48 -7.96
CA GLU A 401 -2.32 -11.77 -9.33
C GLU A 401 -1.07 -12.11 -10.15
N LEU A 402 -0.83 -13.40 -10.42
CA LEU A 402 0.31 -13.79 -11.24
C LEU A 402 0.17 -13.19 -12.66
N PRO A 403 1.25 -12.62 -13.21
CA PRO A 403 1.21 -12.14 -14.58
C PRO A 403 0.80 -13.25 -15.56
N PRO A 404 0.01 -12.92 -16.59
CA PRO A 404 -0.25 -13.85 -17.68
C PRO A 404 1.06 -14.34 -18.31
N ALA A 405 1.08 -15.62 -18.69
CA ALA A 405 2.25 -16.27 -19.29
C ALA A 405 3.50 -16.38 -18.38
N THR A 406 3.39 -16.26 -17.06
CA THR A 406 4.48 -16.64 -16.14
C THR A 406 4.91 -18.10 -16.41
N PRO A 407 6.21 -18.38 -16.65
CA PRO A 407 6.71 -19.73 -16.87
C PRO A 407 6.43 -20.69 -15.71
N PRO A 408 6.32 -22.01 -15.95
CA PRO A 408 6.43 -23.01 -14.90
C PRO A 408 7.83 -22.98 -14.27
N GLY A 409 7.92 -23.18 -12.96
CA GLY A 409 9.18 -23.08 -12.23
C GLY A 409 8.95 -22.92 -10.73
N THR A 410 10.04 -22.82 -9.97
CA THR A 410 9.99 -22.48 -8.54
C THR A 410 10.21 -20.98 -8.38
N TYR A 411 9.40 -20.38 -7.50
CA TYR A 411 9.45 -18.96 -7.21
C TYR A 411 9.44 -18.73 -5.70
N THR A 412 10.14 -17.70 -5.25
CA THR A 412 10.23 -17.33 -3.84
C THR A 412 9.38 -16.09 -3.59
N LEU A 413 8.44 -16.20 -2.64
CA LEU A 413 7.69 -15.08 -2.11
C LEU A 413 8.50 -14.43 -0.99
N SER A 414 8.70 -13.12 -1.05
CA SER A 414 9.34 -12.33 -0.01
C SER A 414 8.53 -11.08 0.32
N VAL A 415 8.81 -10.48 1.48
CA VAL A 415 8.20 -9.23 1.93
C VAL A 415 9.26 -8.23 2.37
N LEU A 416 9.04 -6.97 2.03
CA LEU A 416 9.80 -5.82 2.50
C LEU A 416 8.84 -4.86 3.23
N VAL A 417 9.29 -4.32 4.37
CA VAL A 417 8.56 -3.29 5.12
C VAL A 417 9.33 -1.98 5.04
N TYR A 418 8.65 -0.87 4.79
CA TYR A 418 9.27 0.45 4.75
C TYR A 418 8.39 1.53 5.39
N SER A 419 9.01 2.59 5.91
CA SER A 419 8.27 3.79 6.36
C SER A 419 7.95 4.69 5.16
N ILE A 420 6.70 5.12 5.06
CA ILE A 420 6.26 6.07 4.02
C ILE A 420 6.93 7.45 4.22
N GLY A 421 7.11 7.87 5.47
CA GLY A 421 7.52 9.24 5.81
C GLY A 421 8.96 9.55 5.39
N ASN A 422 9.86 8.59 5.56
CA ASN A 422 11.29 8.73 5.27
C ASN A 422 11.78 7.83 4.12
N GLN A 423 10.89 7.04 3.50
CA GLN A 423 11.18 6.11 2.40
C GLN A 423 12.31 5.12 2.72
N ARG A 424 12.45 4.73 3.99
CA ARG A 424 13.48 3.80 4.45
C ARG A 424 12.89 2.41 4.70
N SER A 425 13.52 1.38 4.11
CA SER A 425 13.24 -0.02 4.43
C SER A 425 13.70 -0.37 5.84
N LEU A 426 12.90 -1.14 6.56
CA LEU A 426 13.18 -1.56 7.92
C LEU A 426 14.09 -2.81 7.89
N PRO A 427 15.15 -2.87 8.71
CA PRO A 427 15.91 -4.11 8.92
C PRO A 427 15.02 -5.17 9.57
N VAL A 428 15.22 -6.42 9.19
CA VAL A 428 14.50 -7.59 9.69
C VAL A 428 15.41 -8.42 10.57
N PHE A 429 14.86 -8.93 11.68
CA PHE A 429 15.55 -9.80 12.63
C PHE A 429 14.71 -11.07 12.86
N ASN A 430 15.38 -12.20 13.08
CA ASN A 430 14.70 -13.42 13.51
C ASN A 430 14.31 -13.37 15.00
N ALA A 431 13.62 -14.40 15.49
CA ALA A 431 13.21 -14.50 16.89
C ALA A 431 14.37 -14.44 17.91
N GLU A 432 15.59 -14.84 17.51
CA GLU A 432 16.79 -14.75 18.34
C GLU A 432 17.51 -13.38 18.24
N GLY A 433 17.01 -12.45 17.43
CA GLY A 433 17.59 -11.11 17.22
C GLY A 433 18.74 -11.07 16.21
N ALA A 434 18.98 -12.12 15.44
CA ALA A 434 19.95 -12.12 14.35
C ALA A 434 19.40 -11.38 13.12
N PRO A 435 20.18 -10.51 12.47
CA PRO A 435 19.73 -9.76 11.29
C PRO A 435 19.54 -10.68 10.08
N LEU A 436 18.43 -10.50 9.37
CA LEU A 436 18.06 -11.22 8.14
C LEU A 436 18.13 -10.34 6.88
N GLY A 437 18.45 -9.05 7.02
CA GLY A 437 18.51 -8.09 5.91
C GLY A 437 17.37 -7.07 5.96
N VAL A 438 16.83 -6.68 4.81
CA VAL A 438 15.70 -5.73 4.69
C VAL A 438 14.49 -6.33 3.94
N GLU A 439 14.68 -7.51 3.36
CA GLU A 439 13.68 -8.29 2.64
C GLU A 439 13.69 -9.69 3.26
N LEU A 440 12.51 -10.19 3.63
CA LEU A 440 12.33 -11.46 4.30
C LEU A 440 11.69 -12.47 3.34
N GLU A 441 12.34 -13.59 3.09
CA GLU A 441 11.76 -14.72 2.36
C GLU A 441 10.70 -15.42 3.21
N LEU A 442 9.50 -15.58 2.64
CA LEU A 442 8.32 -16.09 3.33
C LEU A 442 8.05 -17.57 3.00
N ALA A 443 8.04 -17.90 1.71
CA ALA A 443 7.69 -19.23 1.23
C ALA A 443 8.10 -19.42 -0.24
N GLU A 444 8.28 -20.68 -0.63
CA GLU A 444 8.42 -21.06 -2.04
C GLU A 444 7.10 -21.56 -2.64
N ILE A 445 6.91 -21.34 -3.94
CA ILE A 445 5.80 -21.86 -4.72
C ILE A 445 6.26 -22.46 -6.05
N GLU A 446 5.79 -23.68 -6.34
CA GLU A 446 5.97 -24.34 -7.63
C GLU A 446 4.82 -23.96 -8.57
N LEU A 447 5.12 -23.19 -9.62
CA LEU A 447 4.17 -22.88 -10.67
C LEU A 447 4.17 -23.95 -11.76
N ARG A 448 2.97 -24.38 -12.14
CA ARG A 448 2.76 -25.34 -13.21
C ARG A 448 2.09 -24.71 -14.42
N ARG A 449 2.25 -25.37 -15.55
CA ARG A 449 1.53 -25.07 -16.79
C ARG A 449 0.02 -25.07 -16.56
N GLY A 450 -0.66 -24.04 -17.07
CA GLY A 450 -2.11 -23.97 -17.10
C GLY A 450 -2.76 -25.04 -18.00
N PRO A 451 -4.04 -25.40 -17.79
CA PRO A 451 -4.72 -26.42 -18.59
C PRO A 451 -5.01 -25.99 -20.04
N ARG A 452 -4.92 -24.69 -20.34
CA ARG A 452 -5.08 -24.12 -21.68
C ARG A 452 -4.03 -23.02 -21.88
N PRO A 453 -3.54 -22.82 -23.12
CA PRO A 453 -2.76 -21.64 -23.45
C PRO A 453 -3.53 -20.37 -23.08
N GLN A 454 -2.83 -19.38 -22.54
CA GLN A 454 -3.46 -18.13 -22.15
C GLN A 454 -3.83 -17.30 -23.40
N PRO A 455 -5.00 -16.65 -23.43
CA PRO A 455 -5.39 -15.83 -24.58
C PRO A 455 -4.55 -14.55 -24.67
N ARG A 456 -4.12 -14.21 -25.90
CA ARG A 456 -3.29 -13.01 -26.19
C ARG A 456 -3.87 -11.69 -25.68
N VAL A 457 -5.20 -11.60 -25.61
CA VAL A 457 -5.92 -10.40 -25.13
C VAL A 457 -5.52 -10.03 -23.70
N LEU A 458 -5.19 -11.02 -22.85
CA LEU A 458 -4.78 -10.76 -21.47
C LEU A 458 -3.37 -10.14 -21.37
N LEU A 459 -2.59 -10.16 -22.45
CA LEU A 459 -1.25 -9.62 -22.47
C LEU A 459 -1.21 -8.15 -22.92
N GLY A 460 -2.30 -7.61 -23.50
CA GLY A 460 -2.37 -6.19 -23.89
C GLY A 460 -1.50 -5.78 -25.09
N TYR A 461 -0.90 -6.74 -25.81
CA TYR A 461 0.01 -6.46 -26.95
C TYR A 461 -0.66 -6.59 -28.32
N PRO A 462 -0.16 -5.88 -29.35
CA PRO A 462 -0.66 -5.99 -30.73
C PRO A 462 -0.54 -7.42 -31.29
N PRO A 463 -1.34 -7.75 -32.33
CA PRO A 463 -1.47 -9.11 -32.84
C PRO A 463 -0.30 -9.56 -33.72
N GLU A 464 0.62 -8.69 -34.13
CA GLU A 464 1.74 -9.08 -35.00
C GLU A 464 2.85 -9.72 -34.18
N ALA A 465 3.22 -10.93 -34.57
CA ALA A 465 4.33 -11.68 -34.00
C ALA A 465 5.49 -11.56 -35.00
N GLU A 466 6.69 -11.28 -34.51
CA GLU A 466 7.89 -11.38 -35.33
C GLU A 466 8.35 -12.84 -35.29
N PRO A 467 8.27 -13.60 -36.39
CA PRO A 467 8.81 -14.96 -36.43
C PRO A 467 10.34 -14.88 -36.48
N LEU A 468 11.01 -15.48 -35.50
CA LEU A 468 12.48 -15.60 -35.51
C LEU A 468 12.90 -16.91 -36.20
N THR A 469 12.13 -17.97 -35.99
CA THR A 469 12.28 -19.26 -36.67
C THR A 469 10.90 -19.81 -37.06
N GLU A 470 10.85 -20.98 -37.70
CA GLU A 470 9.59 -21.72 -37.92
C GLU A 470 8.97 -22.22 -36.60
N GLN A 471 9.75 -22.32 -35.51
CA GLN A 471 9.32 -22.90 -34.24
C GLN A 471 9.02 -21.85 -33.15
N VAL A 472 9.60 -20.66 -33.23
CA VAL A 472 9.51 -19.61 -32.19
C VAL A 472 9.31 -18.23 -32.79
N SER A 473 8.36 -17.50 -32.20
CA SER A 473 8.11 -16.09 -32.49
C SER A 473 8.23 -15.23 -31.24
N LEU A 474 8.69 -13.99 -31.41
CA LEU A 474 8.61 -12.94 -30.40
C LEU A 474 7.31 -12.16 -30.60
N LEU A 475 6.44 -12.16 -29.59
CA LEU A 475 5.16 -11.45 -29.65
C LEU A 475 5.26 -10.01 -29.19
N ALA A 476 6.11 -9.76 -28.18
CA ALA A 476 6.27 -8.46 -27.59
C ALA A 476 7.63 -8.36 -26.93
N SER A 477 8.16 -7.14 -26.94
CA SER A 477 9.34 -6.74 -26.18
C SER A 477 9.05 -5.44 -25.48
N HIS A 478 9.40 -5.37 -24.20
CA HIS A 478 9.39 -4.15 -23.43
C HIS A 478 10.75 -3.97 -22.76
N PHE A 479 11.32 -2.78 -22.89
CA PHE A 479 12.44 -2.34 -22.08
C PHE A 479 12.22 -0.86 -21.74
N PRO A 480 12.32 -0.47 -20.46
CA PRO A 480 11.85 0.84 -20.00
C PRO A 480 12.81 2.00 -20.30
N ASN A 481 14.11 1.71 -20.48
CA ASN A 481 15.15 2.72 -20.60
C ASN A 481 15.60 2.87 -22.07
N GLU A 482 15.18 3.95 -22.71
CA GLU A 482 15.66 4.33 -24.06
C GLU A 482 17.04 5.02 -24.03
N GLN A 483 17.55 5.33 -22.84
CA GLN A 483 18.88 5.88 -22.62
C GLN A 483 19.55 5.17 -21.45
N ALA A 484 20.83 4.83 -21.62
CA ALA A 484 21.64 4.21 -20.56
C ALA A 484 23.13 4.52 -20.78
N GLU A 485 23.89 4.61 -19.70
CA GLU A 485 25.34 4.64 -19.76
C GLU A 485 25.90 3.20 -19.88
N VAL A 486 27.09 3.05 -20.46
CA VAL A 486 27.79 1.74 -20.45
C VAL A 486 27.92 1.19 -19.03
N GLY A 487 27.70 -0.12 -18.89
CA GLY A 487 27.70 -0.81 -17.60
C GLY A 487 26.43 -0.66 -16.76
N GLN A 488 25.48 0.20 -17.16
CA GLN A 488 24.21 0.27 -16.45
C GLN A 488 23.33 -0.95 -16.74
N PRO A 489 22.54 -1.40 -15.75
CA PRO A 489 21.56 -2.46 -15.95
C PRO A 489 20.39 -2.01 -16.82
N VAL A 490 19.92 -2.92 -17.67
CA VAL A 490 18.73 -2.79 -18.51
C VAL A 490 17.91 -4.06 -18.35
N THR A 491 16.66 -3.90 -17.93
CA THR A 491 15.71 -5.02 -17.83
C THR A 491 14.94 -5.17 -19.14
N PHE A 492 14.85 -6.40 -19.62
CA PHE A 492 14.08 -6.79 -20.79
C PHE A 492 12.94 -7.72 -20.37
N GLU A 493 11.73 -7.38 -20.79
CA GLU A 493 10.58 -8.29 -20.73
C GLU A 493 10.23 -8.72 -22.16
N LEU A 494 10.29 -10.03 -22.41
CA LEU A 494 10.04 -10.63 -23.71
C LEU A 494 8.92 -11.65 -23.61
N ILE A 495 7.95 -11.57 -24.54
CA ILE A 495 6.86 -12.54 -24.64
C ILE A 495 7.08 -13.42 -25.85
N TRP A 496 7.26 -14.71 -25.61
CA TRP A 496 7.56 -15.69 -26.63
C TRP A 496 6.34 -16.54 -26.96
N ARG A 497 6.27 -17.02 -28.21
CA ARG A 497 5.29 -18.01 -28.66
C ARG A 497 5.98 -19.20 -29.30
N ALA A 498 5.58 -20.40 -28.89
CA ALA A 498 5.92 -21.63 -29.57
C ALA A 498 4.96 -21.88 -30.74
N GLU A 499 5.45 -21.85 -31.98
CA GLU A 499 4.67 -22.22 -33.17
C GLU A 499 4.55 -23.73 -33.33
N GLU A 500 5.58 -24.45 -32.91
CA GLU A 500 5.70 -25.91 -32.94
C GLU A 500 6.23 -26.45 -31.60
N ARG A 501 6.43 -27.76 -31.52
CA ARG A 501 7.16 -28.35 -30.38
C ARG A 501 8.65 -28.18 -30.66
N LEU A 502 9.38 -27.63 -29.69
CA LEU A 502 10.82 -27.47 -29.78
C LEU A 502 11.51 -28.71 -29.19
N GLU A 503 12.52 -29.24 -29.88
CA GLU A 503 13.30 -30.38 -29.41
C GLU A 503 14.62 -29.97 -28.72
N SER A 504 15.08 -28.74 -28.97
CA SER A 504 16.32 -28.18 -28.43
C SER A 504 16.05 -26.94 -27.58
N SER A 505 17.01 -26.62 -26.72
CA SER A 505 16.96 -25.41 -25.89
C SER A 505 17.54 -24.22 -26.65
N TYR A 506 16.73 -23.18 -26.83
CA TYR A 506 17.21 -21.91 -27.39
C TYR A 506 17.59 -20.96 -26.27
N GLY A 507 18.60 -20.15 -26.54
CA GLY A 507 18.86 -18.90 -25.85
C GLY A 507 18.62 -17.71 -26.76
N PHE A 508 18.86 -16.52 -26.22
CA PHE A 508 18.94 -15.31 -27.01
C PHE A 508 20.05 -14.40 -26.50
N ARG A 509 20.48 -13.47 -27.36
CA ARG A 509 21.31 -12.33 -26.97
C ARG A 509 20.75 -11.05 -27.54
N VAL A 510 20.93 -9.95 -26.82
CA VAL A 510 20.62 -8.60 -27.31
C VAL A 510 21.80 -8.11 -28.14
N VAL A 511 21.52 -7.68 -29.37
CA VAL A 511 22.53 -7.24 -30.33
C VAL A 511 22.40 -5.74 -30.59
N TYR A 512 23.51 -5.02 -30.47
CA TYR A 512 23.62 -3.58 -30.63
C TYR A 512 24.22 -3.26 -32.00
N ARG A 513 23.44 -2.64 -32.88
CA ARG A 513 23.87 -2.21 -34.21
C ARG A 513 23.80 -0.70 -34.36
N THR A 514 24.68 -0.11 -35.17
CA THR A 514 24.50 1.29 -35.59
C THR A 514 23.27 1.43 -36.48
N LEU A 515 22.83 2.66 -36.74
CA LEU A 515 21.69 2.91 -37.64
C LEU A 515 21.98 2.47 -39.09
N GLU A 516 23.25 2.37 -39.46
CA GLU A 516 23.74 1.83 -40.74
C GLU A 516 23.84 0.29 -40.74
N GLY A 517 23.54 -0.37 -39.61
CA GLY A 517 23.49 -1.83 -39.47
C GLY A 517 24.80 -2.49 -39.02
N ALA A 518 25.86 -1.74 -38.72
CA ALA A 518 27.12 -2.31 -38.27
C ALA A 518 27.00 -2.86 -36.84
N LEU A 519 27.40 -4.12 -36.62
CA LEU A 519 27.45 -4.74 -35.29
C LEU A 519 28.53 -4.09 -34.42
N LYS A 520 28.16 -3.63 -33.22
CA LYS A 520 29.06 -2.97 -32.27
C LYS A 520 29.21 -3.70 -30.95
N GLY A 521 28.21 -4.49 -30.54
CA GLY A 521 28.29 -5.31 -29.35
C GLY A 521 27.09 -6.24 -29.20
N SER A 522 27.17 -7.15 -28.24
CA SER A 522 26.04 -7.96 -27.81
C SER A 522 26.12 -8.20 -26.30
N SER A 523 24.97 -8.49 -25.70
CA SER A 523 24.91 -9.02 -24.34
C SER A 523 25.53 -10.43 -24.26
N GLU A 524 25.52 -10.99 -23.06
CA GLU A 524 25.59 -12.43 -22.86
C GLU A 524 24.36 -13.18 -23.38
N GLN A 525 24.45 -14.51 -23.36
CA GLN A 525 23.36 -15.39 -23.73
C GLN A 525 22.44 -15.58 -22.53
N PHE A 526 21.15 -15.41 -22.75
CA PHE A 526 20.09 -15.66 -21.78
C PHE A 526 19.23 -16.83 -22.26
N PRO A 527 18.66 -17.65 -21.36
CA PRO A 527 17.56 -18.53 -21.74
C PRO A 527 16.35 -17.69 -22.16
N LEU A 528 15.45 -18.22 -23.00
CA LEU A 528 14.23 -17.45 -23.37
C LEU A 528 13.38 -17.12 -22.14
N THR A 529 13.29 -18.07 -21.21
CA THR A 529 12.63 -17.94 -19.91
C THR A 529 13.46 -18.62 -18.83
N ASN A 530 13.68 -17.94 -17.71
CA ASN A 530 14.45 -18.48 -16.58
C ASN A 530 13.75 -19.71 -15.99
N GLY A 531 14.52 -20.75 -15.68
CA GLY A 531 14.01 -21.99 -15.07
C GLY A 531 13.09 -22.85 -15.93
N PHE A 532 12.78 -22.46 -17.18
CA PHE A 532 11.87 -23.21 -18.06
C PHE A 532 12.39 -23.31 -19.51
N PRO A 533 13.19 -24.34 -19.84
CA PRO A 533 13.85 -24.45 -21.14
C PRO A 533 12.86 -24.70 -22.28
N THR A 534 13.23 -24.28 -23.49
CA THR A 534 12.31 -24.28 -24.64
C THR A 534 11.95 -25.68 -25.13
N ASN A 535 12.77 -26.69 -24.88
CA ASN A 535 12.48 -28.10 -25.21
C ASN A 535 11.27 -28.68 -24.42
N GLU A 536 10.86 -28.01 -23.34
CA GLU A 536 9.63 -28.34 -22.60
C GLU A 536 8.37 -27.66 -23.15
N TRP A 537 8.53 -26.74 -24.10
CA TRP A 537 7.44 -25.98 -24.67
C TRP A 537 6.61 -26.84 -25.63
N ARG A 538 5.34 -26.47 -25.75
CA ARG A 538 4.36 -27.10 -26.63
C ARG A 538 3.84 -26.07 -27.62
N ARG A 539 3.43 -26.53 -28.79
CA ARG A 539 2.76 -25.70 -29.78
C ARG A 539 1.62 -24.87 -29.15
N GLY A 540 1.65 -23.56 -29.41
CA GLY A 540 0.69 -22.59 -28.91
C GLY A 540 1.00 -22.02 -27.52
N ASP A 541 2.09 -22.46 -26.88
CA ASP A 541 2.55 -21.90 -25.62
C ASP A 541 2.90 -20.42 -25.75
N LEU A 542 2.62 -19.69 -24.68
CA LEU A 542 3.02 -18.30 -24.48
C LEU A 542 3.73 -18.20 -23.16
N TRP A 543 4.97 -17.70 -23.17
CA TRP A 543 5.76 -17.54 -21.96
C TRP A 543 6.46 -16.18 -21.92
N ARG A 544 6.51 -15.61 -20.73
CA ARG A 544 7.18 -14.34 -20.40
C ARG A 544 8.58 -14.63 -19.86
N GLY A 545 9.59 -13.99 -20.43
CA GLY A 545 10.94 -13.95 -19.89
C GLY A 545 11.29 -12.55 -19.41
N THR A 546 11.76 -12.44 -18.16
CA THR A 546 12.29 -11.19 -17.59
C THR A 546 13.79 -11.38 -17.37
N HIS A 547 14.60 -10.49 -17.96
CA HIS A 547 16.04 -10.63 -18.00
C HIS A 547 16.72 -9.32 -17.63
N LEU A 548 17.75 -9.40 -16.78
CA LEU A 548 18.64 -8.28 -16.48
C LEU A 548 19.90 -8.43 -17.34
N SER A 549 20.25 -7.39 -18.09
CA SER A 549 21.50 -7.33 -18.86
C SER A 549 22.19 -6.00 -18.62
N TYR A 550 23.51 -5.95 -18.75
CA TYR A 550 24.25 -4.69 -18.67
C TYR A 550 24.57 -4.15 -20.07
N VAL A 551 24.60 -2.82 -20.22
CA VAL A 551 25.04 -2.19 -21.47
C VAL A 551 26.53 -2.49 -21.69
N PRO A 552 26.95 -3.12 -22.80
CA PRO A 552 28.33 -3.55 -22.98
C PRO A 552 29.36 -2.40 -22.88
N GLY A 553 30.36 -2.56 -22.01
CA GLY A 553 31.42 -1.56 -21.76
C GLY A 553 32.18 -1.11 -23.00
N ARG A 554 32.26 -1.94 -24.04
CA ARG A 554 32.95 -1.63 -25.31
C ARG A 554 32.25 -0.60 -26.19
N LEU A 555 30.95 -0.33 -25.98
CA LEU A 555 30.18 0.56 -26.85
C LEU A 555 30.68 2.00 -26.77
N GLU A 556 30.52 2.77 -27.83
CA GLU A 556 30.81 4.21 -27.86
C GLU A 556 29.52 5.02 -27.70
N THR A 557 29.63 6.30 -27.33
CA THR A 557 28.46 7.18 -27.28
C THR A 557 27.76 7.24 -28.64
N GLY A 558 26.46 6.96 -28.68
CA GLY A 558 25.70 6.92 -29.93
C GLY A 558 24.30 6.32 -29.80
N VAL A 559 23.57 6.30 -30.92
CA VAL A 559 22.25 5.67 -31.00
C VAL A 559 22.38 4.29 -31.64
N TYR A 560 21.91 3.27 -30.93
CA TYR A 560 21.98 1.88 -31.36
C TYR A 560 20.58 1.33 -31.61
N ALA A 561 20.43 0.60 -32.72
CA ALA A 561 19.28 -0.27 -32.95
C ALA A 561 19.50 -1.59 -32.19
N LEU A 562 18.54 -1.94 -31.34
CA LEU A 562 18.54 -3.17 -30.56
C LEU A 562 17.72 -4.24 -31.27
N SER A 563 18.25 -5.47 -31.27
CA SER A 563 17.54 -6.64 -31.79
C SER A 563 17.83 -7.87 -30.96
N ILE A 564 16.85 -8.76 -30.87
CA ILE A 564 16.99 -10.08 -30.26
C ILE A 564 17.46 -11.07 -31.33
N GLN A 565 18.58 -11.72 -31.07
CA GLN A 565 19.09 -12.82 -31.90
C GLN A 565 18.95 -14.12 -31.10
N LEU A 566 18.22 -15.10 -31.64
CA LEU A 566 18.20 -16.45 -31.07
C LEU A 566 19.53 -17.13 -31.29
N VAL A 567 19.90 -17.97 -30.33
CA VAL A 567 21.08 -18.83 -30.37
C VAL A 567 20.70 -20.25 -29.95
N ASP A 568 21.40 -21.24 -30.48
CA ASP A 568 21.24 -22.64 -30.06
C ASP A 568 22.04 -22.96 -28.78
N GLU A 569 22.12 -24.25 -28.43
CA GLU A 569 22.83 -24.74 -27.25
C GLU A 569 24.35 -24.52 -27.34
N ASP A 570 24.90 -24.42 -28.55
CA ASP A 570 26.32 -24.12 -28.81
C ASP A 570 26.60 -22.60 -28.83
N GLY A 571 25.55 -21.77 -28.73
CA GLY A 571 25.62 -20.31 -28.78
C GLY A 571 25.66 -19.73 -30.20
N GLU A 572 25.44 -20.57 -31.22
CA GLU A 572 25.46 -20.16 -32.61
C GLU A 572 24.13 -19.49 -33.00
N PRO A 573 24.16 -18.39 -33.80
CA PRO A 573 22.94 -17.68 -34.18
C PRO A 573 21.99 -18.54 -35.02
N VAL A 574 20.71 -18.57 -34.62
CA VAL A 574 19.64 -19.25 -35.36
C VAL A 574 18.56 -18.25 -35.76
N GLY A 575 18.05 -18.38 -36.99
CA GLY A 575 16.92 -17.59 -37.46
C GLY A 575 17.21 -16.10 -37.71
N SER A 576 16.14 -15.33 -37.89
CA SER A 576 16.20 -13.87 -38.06
C SER A 576 16.35 -13.15 -36.71
N ALA A 577 16.97 -11.97 -36.73
CA ALA A 577 16.99 -11.07 -35.59
C ALA A 577 15.70 -10.24 -35.55
N ALA A 578 15.04 -10.17 -34.39
CA ALA A 578 13.83 -9.36 -34.20
C ALA A 578 14.20 -7.98 -33.63
N PRO A 579 13.87 -6.86 -34.30
CA PRO A 579 14.12 -5.53 -33.77
C PRO A 579 13.22 -5.27 -32.54
N ILE A 580 13.80 -4.75 -31.46
CA ILE A 580 13.05 -4.46 -30.23
C ILE A 580 12.97 -2.97 -29.91
N GLY A 581 13.85 -2.14 -30.47
CA GLY A 581 13.82 -0.69 -30.28
C GLY A 581 15.16 -0.03 -30.55
N ARG A 582 15.32 1.19 -30.03
CA ARG A 582 16.56 1.96 -30.09
C ARG A 582 16.99 2.38 -28.69
N MET A 583 18.28 2.53 -28.49
CA MET A 583 18.86 2.99 -27.24
C MET A 583 19.94 4.05 -27.50
N ILE A 584 19.88 5.14 -26.76
CA ILE A 584 20.93 6.15 -26.68
C ILE A 584 21.92 5.67 -25.62
N VAL A 585 23.13 5.29 -26.06
CA VAL A 585 24.20 4.89 -25.16
C VAL A 585 25.12 6.08 -24.92
N THR A 586 25.43 6.36 -23.66
CA THR A 586 26.45 7.33 -23.26
C THR A 586 27.66 6.62 -22.67
N THR A 587 28.83 7.24 -22.78
CA THR A 587 30.08 6.72 -22.21
C THR A 587 30.74 7.79 -21.35
N PRO A 588 31.35 7.41 -20.21
CA PRO A 588 32.17 8.34 -19.45
C PRO A 588 33.44 8.68 -20.26
N GLN A 589 34.16 9.71 -19.81
CA GLN A 589 35.49 9.97 -20.36
C GLN A 589 36.42 8.78 -20.03
N ARG A 590 36.94 8.13 -21.08
CA ARG A 590 37.89 7.03 -20.95
C ARG A 590 39.32 7.57 -20.87
N VAL A 591 40.11 6.99 -19.98
CA VAL A 591 41.54 7.25 -19.83
C VAL A 591 42.26 5.94 -20.08
N PHE A 592 43.39 5.95 -20.79
CA PHE A 592 44.15 4.74 -21.13
C PHE A 592 45.57 4.76 -20.55
N ASP A 593 46.02 5.92 -20.07
CA ASP A 593 47.32 6.09 -19.44
C ASP A 593 47.18 6.10 -17.92
N LEU A 594 48.10 5.42 -17.23
CA LEU A 594 48.17 5.47 -15.77
C LEU A 594 48.49 6.90 -15.31
N SER A 595 47.81 7.36 -14.25
CA SER A 595 48.09 8.66 -13.65
C SER A 595 49.57 8.79 -13.28
N PRO A 596 50.27 9.89 -13.64
CA PRO A 596 51.66 10.12 -13.26
C PRO A 596 51.90 10.17 -11.74
N GLU A 597 50.84 10.40 -10.95
CA GLU A 597 50.89 10.42 -9.48
C GLU A 597 50.68 9.03 -8.85
N ALA A 598 50.36 8.02 -9.66
CA ALA A 598 50.17 6.65 -9.18
C ALA A 598 51.51 5.92 -9.03
N THR A 599 51.60 5.07 -8.01
CA THR A 599 52.64 4.06 -7.91
C THR A 599 52.23 2.89 -8.80
N ALA A 600 53.05 2.57 -9.81
CA ALA A 600 52.81 1.43 -10.69
C ALA A 600 52.85 0.12 -9.88
N TYR A 601 51.91 -0.76 -10.17
CA TYR A 601 51.78 -2.09 -9.55
C TYR A 601 51.28 -3.07 -10.61
N GLY A 602 51.49 -4.37 -10.41
CA GLY A 602 51.04 -5.37 -11.38
C GLY A 602 50.49 -6.59 -10.66
N ALA A 603 49.18 -6.77 -10.77
CA ALA A 603 48.49 -7.99 -10.37
C ALA A 603 47.30 -8.23 -11.30
N THR A 604 47.12 -9.48 -11.73
CA THR A 604 46.10 -9.88 -12.70
C THR A 604 45.18 -10.90 -12.06
N TRP A 605 43.87 -10.62 -12.07
CA TRP A 605 42.86 -11.56 -11.62
C TRP A 605 42.52 -12.57 -12.71
N ALA A 606 41.98 -13.73 -12.32
CA ALA A 606 41.62 -14.83 -13.22
C ALA A 606 40.61 -14.42 -14.31
N ASN A 607 39.83 -13.36 -14.07
CA ASN A 607 38.91 -12.76 -15.03
C ASN A 607 39.57 -11.71 -15.95
N GLN A 608 40.90 -11.60 -15.96
CA GLN A 608 41.70 -10.68 -16.79
C GLN A 608 41.46 -9.19 -16.47
N ILE A 609 41.21 -8.88 -15.19
CA ILE A 609 41.27 -7.52 -14.66
C ILE A 609 42.64 -7.33 -14.00
N ASP A 610 43.36 -6.29 -14.43
CA ASP A 610 44.64 -5.91 -13.86
C ASP A 610 44.49 -4.75 -12.88
N LEU A 611 45.20 -4.83 -11.76
CA LEU A 611 45.54 -3.66 -10.96
C LEU A 611 46.91 -3.15 -11.42
N ILE A 612 46.90 -2.04 -12.17
CA ILE A 612 48.10 -1.47 -12.81
C ILE A 612 48.77 -0.38 -11.97
N GLY A 613 48.12 0.07 -10.89
CA GLY A 613 48.70 1.03 -9.97
C GLY A 613 47.77 1.42 -8.83
N TYR A 614 48.32 2.16 -7.87
CA TYR A 614 47.57 2.68 -6.73
C TYR A 614 48.20 3.99 -6.22
N LYS A 615 47.44 4.74 -5.42
CA LYS A 615 47.90 5.95 -4.73
C LYS A 615 47.29 5.99 -3.32
N LEU A 616 48.13 6.23 -2.33
CA LEU A 616 47.73 6.39 -0.93
C LEU A 616 47.85 7.87 -0.55
N SER A 617 46.92 8.40 0.26
CA SER A 617 47.04 9.77 0.78
C SER A 617 48.17 9.92 1.78
N THR A 618 48.45 8.88 2.57
CA THR A 618 49.53 8.83 3.56
C THR A 618 49.92 7.38 3.86
N VAL A 619 51.15 7.18 4.35
CA VAL A 619 51.65 5.92 4.92
C VAL A 619 51.73 5.96 6.46
N ARG A 620 51.42 7.13 7.05
CA ARG A 620 51.24 7.35 8.49
C ARG A 620 49.85 7.93 8.70
N ALA A 621 48.91 7.09 9.10
CA ALA A 621 47.49 7.46 9.18
C ALA A 621 47.08 7.73 10.64
N PRO A 622 46.69 8.96 10.99
CA PRO A 622 46.20 9.25 12.33
C PRO A 622 44.88 8.56 12.62
N ILE A 623 44.80 7.92 13.78
CA ILE A 623 43.57 7.33 14.31
C ILE A 623 42.51 8.43 14.51
N GLY A 624 41.26 8.15 14.17
CA GLY A 624 40.16 9.12 14.14
C GLY A 624 40.04 9.92 12.84
N GLN A 625 40.95 9.74 11.88
CA GLN A 625 40.87 10.32 10.53
C GLN A 625 40.56 9.25 9.48
N SER A 626 40.55 9.62 8.20
CA SER A 626 40.37 8.68 7.09
C SER A 626 41.64 8.50 6.27
N LEU A 627 41.89 7.27 5.86
CA LEU A 627 42.90 6.91 4.87
C LEU A 627 42.22 6.85 3.50
N ASP A 628 42.68 7.68 2.55
CA ASP A 628 42.21 7.66 1.18
C ASP A 628 43.13 6.75 0.33
N VAL A 629 42.53 5.74 -0.29
CA VAL A 629 43.18 4.76 -1.18
C VAL A 629 42.58 4.92 -2.57
N PHE A 630 43.43 5.09 -3.58
CA PHE A 630 43.04 5.09 -4.97
C PHE A 630 43.65 3.88 -5.67
N LEU A 631 42.82 3.11 -6.37
CA LEU A 631 43.20 1.95 -7.16
C LEU A 631 43.00 2.26 -8.64
N TYR A 632 43.91 1.78 -9.49
CA TYR A 632 43.83 1.96 -10.93
C TYR A 632 43.72 0.59 -11.59
N TRP A 633 42.51 0.29 -12.06
CA TRP A 633 42.17 -0.98 -12.68
C TRP A 633 42.20 -0.87 -14.20
N GLN A 634 42.58 -1.95 -14.89
CA GLN A 634 42.56 -2.05 -16.34
C GLN A 634 42.10 -3.45 -16.76
N PRO A 635 40.95 -3.60 -17.45
CA PRO A 635 40.54 -4.90 -17.95
C PRO A 635 41.17 -5.19 -19.31
N GLU A 636 41.69 -6.40 -19.53
CA GLU A 636 42.21 -6.81 -20.84
C GLU A 636 41.07 -7.20 -21.81
N VAL A 637 39.94 -7.65 -21.25
CA VAL A 637 38.76 -8.12 -21.98
C VAL A 637 37.49 -7.40 -21.51
N GLU A 638 36.39 -7.59 -22.23
CA GLU A 638 35.09 -7.10 -21.75
C GLU A 638 34.66 -7.89 -20.50
N ILE A 639 34.42 -7.16 -19.41
CA ILE A 639 33.95 -7.74 -18.16
C ILE A 639 32.43 -7.76 -18.16
N ARG A 640 31.84 -8.91 -17.85
CA ARG A 640 30.37 -9.10 -17.79
C ARG A 640 29.84 -9.28 -16.38
N GLN A 641 30.73 -9.54 -15.44
CA GLN A 641 30.43 -9.66 -14.02
C GLN A 641 30.35 -8.27 -13.39
N ASN A 642 29.32 -8.01 -12.59
CA ASN A 642 29.22 -6.81 -11.77
C ASN A 642 29.92 -7.05 -10.43
N LEU A 643 31.18 -6.62 -10.32
CA LEU A 643 32.05 -6.97 -9.21
C LEU A 643 32.06 -5.87 -8.15
N LYS A 644 32.19 -6.28 -6.89
CA LYS A 644 32.61 -5.41 -5.79
C LYS A 644 34.09 -5.61 -5.52
N VAL A 645 34.76 -4.52 -5.23
CA VAL A 645 36.12 -4.53 -4.69
C VAL A 645 36.00 -4.38 -3.18
N PHE A 646 36.71 -5.23 -2.45
CA PHE A 646 36.90 -5.05 -1.01
C PHE A 646 38.28 -4.46 -0.75
N VAL A 647 38.33 -3.48 0.14
CA VAL A 647 39.58 -2.88 0.61
C VAL A 647 39.61 -2.98 2.13
N HIS A 648 40.47 -3.85 2.63
CA HIS A 648 40.61 -4.14 4.05
C HIS A 648 41.96 -3.63 4.55
N LEU A 649 41.96 -2.79 5.59
CA LEU A 649 43.15 -2.50 6.38
C LEU A 649 43.24 -3.55 7.49
N ILE A 650 44.32 -4.34 7.50
CA ILE A 650 44.51 -5.44 8.44
C ILE A 650 45.75 -5.23 9.32
N ASP A 651 45.70 -5.70 10.57
CA ASP A 651 46.82 -5.64 11.50
C ASP A 651 47.84 -6.79 11.31
N GLU A 652 48.79 -6.92 12.24
CA GLU A 652 49.78 -8.01 12.26
C GLU A 652 49.16 -9.40 12.48
N ASN A 653 47.95 -9.47 13.04
CA ASN A 653 47.20 -10.70 13.32
C ASN A 653 46.17 -11.02 12.22
N ASP A 654 46.22 -10.33 11.08
CA ASP A 654 45.25 -10.40 9.98
C ASP A 654 43.81 -10.01 10.38
N GLN A 655 43.64 -9.28 11.49
CA GLN A 655 42.35 -8.73 11.91
C GLN A 655 42.04 -7.45 11.14
N ILE A 656 40.79 -7.30 10.72
CA ILE A 656 40.33 -6.12 9.98
C ILE A 656 40.18 -4.95 10.95
N VAL A 657 40.96 -3.90 10.72
CA VAL A 657 40.93 -2.64 11.45
C VAL A 657 39.90 -1.69 10.83
N ALA A 658 39.89 -1.61 9.50
CA ALA A 658 38.93 -0.82 8.73
C ALA A 658 38.65 -1.53 7.40
N GLN A 659 37.45 -1.38 6.86
CA GLN A 659 37.08 -1.98 5.58
C GLN A 659 36.10 -1.11 4.81
N LEU A 660 36.12 -1.26 3.49
CA LEU A 660 35.10 -0.73 2.59
C LEU A 660 34.97 -1.63 1.37
N ASP A 661 33.73 -2.08 1.11
CA ASP A 661 33.37 -2.93 0.00
C ASP A 661 32.35 -2.20 -0.87
N GLN A 662 32.66 -1.96 -2.13
CA GLN A 662 31.76 -1.23 -3.02
C GLN A 662 31.93 -1.64 -4.48
N ILE A 663 30.90 -1.37 -5.28
CA ILE A 663 31.03 -1.33 -6.73
C ILE A 663 31.97 -0.16 -7.06
N PRO A 664 32.92 -0.32 -7.99
CA PRO A 664 33.92 0.69 -8.28
C PRO A 664 33.39 2.12 -8.51
N ALA A 665 34.19 3.08 -8.06
CA ALA A 665 33.89 4.50 -8.04
C ALA A 665 32.54 4.83 -7.36
N ALA A 666 32.30 4.22 -6.20
CA ALA A 666 31.05 4.34 -5.45
C ALA A 666 29.78 4.03 -6.29
N GLY A 667 29.89 3.05 -7.20
CA GLY A 667 28.81 2.62 -8.09
C GLY A 667 28.67 3.41 -9.39
N SER A 668 29.44 4.48 -9.59
CA SER A 668 29.38 5.28 -10.84
C SER A 668 30.09 4.62 -12.02
N ARG A 669 30.99 3.66 -11.77
CA ARG A 669 31.79 2.96 -12.79
C ARG A 669 31.74 1.45 -12.59
N PRO A 670 30.57 0.79 -12.70
CA PRO A 670 30.49 -0.67 -12.54
C PRO A 670 31.42 -1.39 -13.54
N THR A 671 31.98 -2.53 -13.13
CA THR A 671 32.96 -3.29 -13.94
C THR A 671 32.42 -3.72 -15.31
N THR A 672 31.11 -3.92 -15.41
CA THR A 672 30.39 -4.21 -16.65
C THR A 672 30.46 -3.10 -17.71
N GLY A 673 30.78 -1.88 -17.28
CA GLY A 673 30.90 -0.70 -18.14
C GLY A 673 32.33 -0.40 -18.58
N TRP A 674 33.33 -1.14 -18.09
CA TRP A 674 34.73 -0.88 -18.40
C TRP A 674 35.05 -1.35 -19.82
N ALA A 675 35.67 -0.49 -20.63
CA ALA A 675 36.15 -0.88 -21.94
C ALA A 675 37.51 -1.60 -21.83
N PRO A 676 37.80 -2.59 -22.70
CA PRO A 676 39.12 -3.21 -22.75
C PRO A 676 40.24 -2.16 -22.90
N GLY A 677 41.27 -2.27 -22.06
CA GLY A 677 42.41 -1.35 -21.98
C GLY A 677 42.12 -0.03 -21.25
N GLU A 678 40.89 0.25 -20.85
CA GLU A 678 40.56 1.46 -20.09
C GLU A 678 41.17 1.42 -18.68
N VAL A 679 41.77 2.52 -18.25
CA VAL A 679 42.24 2.73 -16.89
C VAL A 679 41.13 3.38 -16.07
N VAL A 680 40.58 2.63 -15.13
CA VAL A 680 39.53 3.07 -14.21
C VAL A 680 40.13 3.40 -12.86
N GLY A 681 40.08 4.68 -12.49
CA GLY A 681 40.44 5.15 -11.15
C GLY A 681 39.29 4.95 -10.17
N ASP A 682 39.59 4.31 -9.05
CA ASP A 682 38.63 3.92 -8.03
C ASP A 682 39.08 4.34 -6.63
N GLY A 683 38.26 5.10 -5.93
CA GLY A 683 38.62 5.75 -4.66
C GLY A 683 37.87 5.16 -3.46
N TYR A 684 38.62 4.87 -2.39
CA TYR A 684 38.12 4.33 -1.13
C TYR A 684 38.57 5.21 0.02
N ARG A 685 37.64 5.56 0.89
CA ARG A 685 37.89 6.33 2.10
C ARG A 685 37.64 5.45 3.32
N LEU A 686 38.72 4.97 3.93
CA LEU A 686 38.67 4.11 5.10
C LEU A 686 38.72 4.97 6.37
N TYR A 687 37.60 5.07 7.10
CA TYR A 687 37.59 5.72 8.40
C TYR A 687 38.28 4.83 9.44
N LEU A 688 39.19 5.42 10.23
CA LEU A 688 39.92 4.74 11.30
C LEU A 688 39.26 5.05 12.65
N PRO A 689 38.55 4.08 13.27
CA PRO A 689 37.85 4.32 14.53
C PRO A 689 38.80 4.78 15.65
N PRO A 690 38.40 5.72 16.52
CA PRO A 690 39.24 6.22 17.61
C PRO A 690 39.79 5.14 18.57
N GLU A 691 39.07 4.03 18.70
CA GLU A 691 39.41 2.86 19.51
C GLU A 691 40.48 1.94 18.88
N THR A 692 40.94 2.25 17.67
CA THR A 692 41.97 1.47 16.97
C THR A 692 43.32 1.56 17.69
N GLU A 693 44.01 0.44 17.83
CA GLU A 693 45.37 0.44 18.40
C GLU A 693 46.39 0.98 17.38
N PRO A 694 47.32 1.87 17.81
CA PRO A 694 48.43 2.30 16.96
C PRO A 694 49.35 1.12 16.63
N GLY A 695 49.78 1.03 15.38
CA GLY A 695 50.62 -0.09 14.95
C GLY A 695 50.77 -0.20 13.44
N PRO A 696 51.62 -1.12 12.97
CA PRO A 696 51.74 -1.43 11.56
C PRO A 696 50.50 -2.17 11.04
N THR A 697 50.06 -1.78 9.85
CA THR A 697 48.91 -2.37 9.15
C THR A 697 49.19 -2.55 7.67
N ARG A 698 48.53 -3.52 7.05
CA ARG A 698 48.68 -3.87 5.63
C ARG A 698 47.37 -3.69 4.91
N LEU A 699 47.45 -3.30 3.64
CA LEU A 699 46.27 -3.08 2.81
C LEU A 699 45.97 -4.31 1.97
N ARG A 700 44.85 -4.98 2.23
CA ARG A 700 44.40 -6.19 1.55
C ARG A 700 43.26 -5.88 0.59
N ILE A 701 43.40 -6.28 -0.67
CA ILE A 701 42.43 -5.99 -1.74
C ILE A 701 42.07 -7.24 -2.51
N GLY A 702 40.81 -7.37 -2.89
CA GLY A 702 40.37 -8.34 -3.89
C GLY A 702 39.02 -7.99 -4.51
N LEU A 703 38.55 -8.90 -5.36
CA LEU A 703 37.33 -8.77 -6.14
C LEU A 703 36.38 -9.91 -5.78
N TYR A 704 35.08 -9.63 -5.81
CA TYR A 704 34.05 -10.66 -5.72
C TYR A 704 32.81 -10.26 -6.50
N ASP A 705 32.07 -11.27 -6.96
CA ASP A 705 30.82 -11.05 -7.66
C ASP A 705 29.76 -10.50 -6.70
N ALA A 706 29.13 -9.37 -7.06
CA ALA A 706 28.19 -8.68 -6.20
C ALA A 706 26.89 -9.46 -5.94
N GLN A 707 26.54 -10.40 -6.84
CA GLN A 707 25.33 -11.21 -6.77
C GLN A 707 25.60 -12.55 -6.07
N THR A 708 26.68 -13.25 -6.42
CA THR A 708 26.94 -14.60 -5.87
C THR A 708 27.82 -14.59 -4.62
N GLY A 709 28.55 -13.51 -4.36
CA GLY A 709 29.55 -13.45 -3.31
C GLY A 709 30.85 -14.20 -3.62
N GLU A 710 30.95 -14.81 -4.80
CA GLU A 710 32.12 -15.60 -5.21
C GLU A 710 33.36 -14.71 -5.37
N ARG A 711 34.46 -15.09 -4.72
CA ARG A 711 35.73 -14.38 -4.78
C ARG A 711 36.45 -14.68 -6.10
N ILE A 712 36.98 -13.65 -6.74
CA ILE A 712 37.76 -13.81 -7.97
C ILE A 712 39.23 -14.10 -7.60
N PRO A 713 39.81 -15.23 -8.03
CA PRO A 713 41.21 -15.55 -7.75
C PRO A 713 42.17 -14.57 -8.43
N VAL A 714 43.29 -14.26 -7.76
CA VAL A 714 44.46 -13.56 -8.35
C VAL A 714 45.62 -14.51 -8.64
N SER A 715 45.59 -15.70 -8.03
CA SER A 715 46.48 -16.83 -8.31
C SER A 715 45.78 -18.14 -7.92
N GLU A 716 46.37 -19.29 -8.22
CA GLU A 716 45.80 -20.59 -7.80
C GLU A 716 45.67 -20.75 -6.27
N ALA A 717 46.38 -19.95 -5.48
CA ALA A 717 46.43 -20.06 -4.02
C ALA A 717 45.85 -18.84 -3.26
N ALA A 718 45.41 -17.79 -3.95
CA ALA A 718 44.91 -16.56 -3.31
C ALA A 718 43.89 -15.82 -4.17
N ASP A 719 42.93 -15.18 -3.50
CA ASP A 719 41.86 -14.32 -4.05
C ASP A 719 42.04 -12.83 -3.70
N PHE A 720 43.12 -12.50 -3.01
CA PHE A 720 43.50 -11.14 -2.66
C PHE A 720 44.99 -10.90 -2.86
N ILE A 721 45.35 -9.61 -2.90
CA ILE A 721 46.74 -9.14 -2.81
C ILE A 721 46.93 -8.28 -1.55
N ILE A 722 48.18 -8.15 -1.13
CA ILE A 722 48.59 -7.16 -0.13
C ILE A 722 49.39 -6.06 -0.84
N LEU A 723 48.91 -4.82 -0.77
CA LEU A 723 49.62 -3.68 -1.36
C LEU A 723 50.69 -3.14 -0.41
N PRO A 724 51.91 -2.88 -0.91
CA PRO A 724 52.93 -2.13 -0.18
C PRO A 724 52.67 -0.60 -0.27
N PRO A 725 53.40 0.24 0.47
CA PRO A 725 54.12 -0.09 1.69
C PRO A 725 53.14 -0.38 2.84
N GLU A 726 53.68 -0.86 3.96
CA GLU A 726 52.94 -0.93 5.22
C GLU A 726 52.50 0.46 5.68
N ILE A 727 51.32 0.54 6.29
CA ILE A 727 50.70 1.77 6.79
C ILE A 727 50.82 1.76 8.31
N THR A 728 51.49 2.76 8.87
CA THR A 728 51.59 2.91 10.32
C THR A 728 50.42 3.74 10.83
N LEU A 729 49.60 3.15 11.69
CA LEU A 729 48.58 3.88 12.44
C LEU A 729 49.22 4.64 13.59
N THR A 730 49.00 5.95 13.64
CA THR A 730 49.52 6.82 14.70
C THR A 730 48.40 7.22 15.63
N GLY A 731 48.66 7.27 16.94
CA GLY A 731 47.68 7.75 17.92
C GLY A 731 47.21 9.18 17.65
N PRO A 732 46.11 9.62 18.27
CA PRO A 732 45.69 11.01 18.20
C PRO A 732 46.78 11.90 18.84
N ASP A 733 47.27 12.89 18.09
CA ASP A 733 48.18 13.93 18.60
C ASP A 733 47.51 14.80 19.68
#